data_AF-A0A8C1N7E2-F1
#
_entry.id   AF-A0A8C1N7E2-F1
#
_cell.length_a   1.000
_cell.length_b   1.000
_cell.length_c   1.000
_cell.angle_alpha   90.00
_cell.angle_beta   90.00
_cell.angle_gamma   90.00
#
_symmetry.space_group_name_H-M   'P 1'
#
loop_
_entity.id
_entity.type
_entity.pdbx_description
1 polymer ?
#
loop_
_entity_poly.entity_id
_entity_poly.type
_entity_poly.pdbx_seq_one_letter_code
_entity_poly.pdbx_strand_id
1 'polypeptide(L)'
;MEGPEVLLSLNSRGLLAFEHLRLHKDTQAQADGAEVKESVDGDQQQDEGKKDEDGESEKEEDGLWEETFKSHTDTKPNGPTSISLDFSLPGVEHVYGIPEHADDLKLKTTDGGDPYRLYNLDVFQYELYNPMALYGSIPVMLAHNTQRTMGIFWLNAAETWVDISSNTAGKTVFGKMLDFVQGSSEKPQTDVRWISESGIIDVFIMLGPKPSKVFSQYASLTGTQSFPPLASLGYHQCRWNYNDQEDVKSVDQGFDQHDIPYDFIWLDIEHADGKRYFTWDPHKFPQPKEMLQGLMDKRRKMVSIVDPHIRVDSGYKIHNEITSKDFYVKNKDGKNYEGWCWPGNSGYPDFTKPEMRAWWASMFAYDQYEGSMENLFTWNDMNEPSVFNGPEVTMHKDALHGKWEHRDIHNIYGLYVQMATAEGQIQRSGGVERPFVLTRAFFAGSQRYGAVWTGDNAAEWDHLKISIPMCLSLGLVGVSFCGADVGGFFKNPSTELLVRWYQTGAYQPFFRAHAHLDTTRREPWLFGPENTALIREVIRQRYALLPYWYQLFYQAHKTGMPVMRPLWVDYPKDTATFTIDDEFLIGSDLLVHPVTEEGSRGVTAYLPGAEEVWYDVHTFQKHNGAQNLYIPVTLSSIPVFQRGGSIIPRKDRVRRSSTCMENDPYTLYLTNKTNGELYIDDGHSFNYDTKKEFIHRSLTFANNALTSSNLCPDCNFLTSSWIEKVLILGASKPSKVLLKMDGKETPVDFEFDTSMSVLTLRKPGMNAGADWTLLLQ
;
A
#
# COMPACT_ATOMS: atom_id res chain seq x y z
N MET A 1 34.04 -25.54 -12.59
CA MET A 1 33.15 -25.53 -13.76
C MET A 1 31.75 -25.64 -13.21
N GLU A 2 31.07 -24.53 -13.02
CA GLU A 2 29.66 -24.56 -12.60
C GLU A 2 28.82 -24.84 -13.83
N GLY A 3 28.04 -25.92 -13.78
CA GLY A 3 27.05 -26.24 -14.80
C GLY A 3 25.88 -25.25 -14.78
N PRO A 4 24.84 -25.47 -15.60
CA PRO A 4 23.64 -24.64 -15.55
C PRO A 4 23.00 -24.69 -14.14
N GLU A 5 22.77 -23.53 -13.53
CA GLU A 5 22.10 -23.43 -12.23
C GLU A 5 20.57 -23.44 -12.41
N VAL A 6 19.89 -24.34 -11.70
CA VAL A 6 18.42 -24.36 -11.63
C VAL A 6 17.97 -23.27 -10.65
N LEU A 7 17.20 -22.31 -11.17
CA LEU A 7 16.69 -21.17 -10.40
C LEU A 7 15.37 -21.49 -9.69
N LEU A 8 14.45 -22.12 -10.40
CA LEU A 8 13.10 -22.46 -9.94
C LEU A 8 12.63 -23.71 -10.69
N SER A 9 11.83 -24.55 -10.06
CA SER A 9 11.14 -25.69 -10.70
C SER A 9 9.64 -25.62 -10.44
N LEU A 10 8.83 -25.99 -11.43
CA LEU A 10 7.37 -26.04 -11.32
C LEU A 10 6.95 -27.50 -11.25
N ASN A 11 5.94 -27.80 -10.42
CA ASN A 11 5.41 -29.14 -10.22
C ASN A 11 6.46 -30.20 -9.84
N SER A 12 7.50 -29.81 -9.09
CA SER A 12 8.60 -30.70 -8.73
C SER A 12 8.14 -31.73 -7.68
N ARG A 13 7.13 -31.38 -6.87
CA ARG A 13 6.52 -32.24 -5.84
C ARG A 13 5.29 -32.98 -6.34
N GLY A 14 4.88 -32.77 -7.60
CA GLY A 14 3.71 -33.43 -8.18
C GLY A 14 2.38 -32.94 -7.57
N LEU A 15 2.31 -31.69 -7.11
CA LEU A 15 1.12 -31.12 -6.48
C LEU A 15 0.30 -30.25 -7.44
N LEU A 16 0.58 -30.31 -8.75
CA LEU A 16 -0.32 -29.82 -9.78
C LEU A 16 -1.67 -30.55 -9.67
N ALA A 17 -2.71 -29.81 -9.33
CA ALA A 17 -4.09 -30.26 -9.44
C ALA A 17 -4.87 -29.32 -10.36
N PHE A 18 -5.74 -29.91 -11.18
CA PHE A 18 -6.66 -29.18 -12.03
C PHE A 18 -8.00 -29.93 -11.99
N GLU A 19 -8.92 -29.47 -11.17
CA GLU A 19 -10.23 -30.08 -11.06
C GLU A 19 -11.04 -29.73 -12.32
N HIS A 20 -11.15 -30.71 -13.22
CA HIS A 20 -11.90 -30.54 -14.46
C HIS A 20 -13.39 -30.40 -14.15
N LEU A 21 -14.07 -29.51 -14.88
CA LEU A 21 -15.52 -29.35 -14.80
C LEU A 21 -16.23 -30.70 -15.03
N ARG A 22 -17.13 -31.06 -14.12
CA ARG A 22 -17.94 -32.29 -14.18
C ARG A 22 -19.42 -31.94 -14.25
N LEU A 23 -20.20 -32.81 -14.88
CA LEU A 23 -21.66 -32.76 -14.76
C LEU A 23 -22.07 -33.40 -13.44
N HIS A 24 -23.06 -32.81 -12.76
CA HIS A 24 -23.67 -33.43 -11.59
C HIS A 24 -24.34 -34.76 -11.99
N LYS A 25 -24.27 -35.79 -11.13
CA LYS A 25 -24.82 -37.13 -11.41
C LYS A 25 -26.33 -37.09 -11.68
N ASP A 26 -27.05 -36.20 -10.99
CA ASP A 26 -28.50 -35.99 -11.21
C ASP A 26 -28.84 -35.38 -12.58
N THR A 27 -27.89 -34.65 -13.20
CA THR A 27 -28.06 -34.10 -14.55
C THR A 27 -27.84 -35.18 -15.63
N GLN A 28 -26.99 -36.18 -15.37
CA GLN A 28 -26.83 -37.35 -16.25
C GLN A 28 -28.08 -38.23 -16.25
N ALA A 29 -28.71 -38.45 -15.09
CA ALA A 29 -29.93 -39.25 -14.99
C ALA A 29 -31.14 -38.66 -15.76
N GLN A 30 -31.19 -37.34 -15.95
CA GLN A 30 -32.23 -36.69 -16.77
C GLN A 30 -31.94 -36.75 -18.28
N ALA A 31 -30.68 -36.81 -18.71
CA ALA A 31 -30.32 -36.92 -20.12
C ALA A 31 -30.59 -38.34 -20.66
N ASP A 32 -30.31 -39.38 -19.87
CA ASP A 32 -30.56 -40.78 -20.24
C ASP A 32 -32.05 -41.17 -20.20
N GLY A 33 -32.90 -40.34 -19.57
CA GLY A 33 -34.35 -40.52 -19.53
C GLY A 33 -35.11 -40.03 -20.78
N ALA A 34 -34.41 -39.44 -21.76
CA ALA A 34 -34.99 -38.79 -22.94
C ALA A 34 -34.66 -39.47 -24.29
N GLU A 35 -34.11 -40.69 -24.29
CA GLU A 35 -34.00 -41.47 -25.54
C GLU A 35 -35.29 -42.26 -25.83
N VAL A 36 -35.77 -42.02 -27.05
CA VAL A 36 -37.03 -42.46 -27.63
C VAL A 36 -37.09 -43.99 -27.75
N LYS A 37 -38.17 -44.59 -27.24
CA LYS A 37 -38.58 -45.95 -27.59
C LYS A 37 -38.95 -46.01 -29.08
N GLU A 38 -38.07 -46.54 -29.92
CA GLU A 38 -38.45 -47.20 -31.16
C GLU A 38 -38.14 -48.70 -31.10
N SER A 39 -39.20 -49.48 -31.29
CA SER A 39 -39.23 -50.93 -31.32
C SER A 39 -38.76 -51.48 -32.66
N VAL A 40 -37.84 -52.44 -32.68
CA VAL A 40 -37.74 -53.47 -33.73
C VAL A 40 -37.26 -54.80 -33.12
N ASP A 41 -38.08 -55.84 -33.32
CA ASP A 41 -37.83 -57.27 -33.04
C ASP A 41 -36.70 -57.86 -33.92
N GLY A 42 -35.97 -58.85 -33.39
CA GLY A 42 -35.15 -59.75 -34.23
C GLY A 42 -34.12 -60.63 -33.51
N ASP A 43 -34.56 -61.81 -33.07
CA ASP A 43 -33.87 -63.12 -32.84
C ASP A 43 -32.35 -63.26 -32.58
N GLN A 44 -32.06 -63.96 -31.45
CA GLN A 44 -31.08 -65.05 -31.19
C GLN A 44 -29.62 -64.90 -31.72
N GLN A 45 -28.54 -65.00 -30.92
CA GLN A 45 -28.06 -66.20 -30.24
C GLN A 45 -26.80 -65.90 -29.36
N GLN A 46 -26.64 -66.70 -28.30
CA GLN A 46 -25.52 -66.94 -27.36
C GLN A 46 -24.13 -66.31 -27.64
N ASP A 47 -23.50 -65.73 -26.59
CA ASP A 47 -22.42 -66.45 -25.89
C ASP A 47 -22.11 -65.83 -24.49
N GLU A 48 -21.64 -66.70 -23.60
CA GLU A 48 -21.38 -66.48 -22.17
C GLU A 48 -20.14 -65.62 -21.90
N GLY A 49 -20.18 -64.75 -20.88
CA GLY A 49 -18.97 -64.04 -20.44
C GLY A 49 -19.15 -63.08 -19.27
N LYS A 50 -19.15 -63.65 -18.05
CA LYS A 50 -18.84 -63.03 -16.74
C LYS A 50 -19.57 -61.75 -16.33
N LYS A 51 -20.48 -61.94 -15.37
CA LYS A 51 -20.66 -61.00 -14.25
C LYS A 51 -19.31 -60.82 -13.54
N ASP A 52 -18.86 -59.58 -13.43
CA ASP A 52 -18.21 -59.11 -12.21
C ASP A 52 -19.06 -57.94 -11.70
N GLU A 53 -19.67 -58.20 -10.55
CA GLU A 53 -20.32 -57.23 -9.69
C GLU A 53 -19.21 -56.39 -9.04
N ASP A 54 -19.13 -55.11 -9.38
CA ASP A 54 -18.58 -54.10 -8.48
C ASP A 54 -19.44 -52.84 -8.61
N GLY A 55 -20.62 -52.91 -7.98
CA GLY A 55 -21.37 -51.74 -7.59
C GLY A 55 -20.69 -51.08 -6.40
N GLU A 56 -19.62 -50.34 -6.65
CA GLU A 56 -19.17 -49.31 -5.72
C GLU A 56 -20.08 -48.10 -5.92
N SER A 57 -21.09 -47.97 -5.05
CA SER A 57 -21.71 -46.68 -4.80
C SER A 57 -20.61 -45.74 -4.28
N GLU A 58 -20.01 -44.95 -5.17
CA GLU A 58 -19.19 -43.80 -4.78
C GLU A 58 -20.00 -42.99 -3.78
N LYS A 59 -19.60 -43.04 -2.50
CA LYS A 59 -20.07 -42.08 -1.50
C LYS A 59 -19.75 -40.70 -2.07
N GLU A 60 -20.76 -39.86 -2.26
CA GLU A 60 -20.51 -38.43 -2.50
C GLU A 60 -19.65 -37.94 -1.34
N GLU A 61 -18.42 -37.53 -1.64
CA GLU A 61 -17.55 -36.94 -0.63
C GLU A 61 -18.16 -35.59 -0.20
N ASP A 62 -18.31 -35.42 1.11
CA ASP A 62 -18.88 -34.20 1.71
C ASP A 62 -18.16 -32.94 1.16
N GLY A 63 -18.94 -31.95 0.71
CA GLY A 63 -18.42 -30.64 0.28
C GLY A 63 -17.94 -30.53 -1.17
N LEU A 64 -18.01 -31.59 -2.00
CA LEU A 64 -17.68 -31.46 -3.44
C LEU A 64 -18.68 -30.61 -4.24
N TRP A 65 -19.93 -30.54 -3.79
CA TRP A 65 -21.00 -29.76 -4.42
C TRP A 65 -21.50 -28.70 -3.45
N GLU A 66 -22.76 -28.73 -3.04
CA GLU A 66 -23.28 -27.77 -2.07
C GLU A 66 -22.47 -27.81 -0.77
N GLU A 67 -22.11 -26.63 -0.27
CA GLU A 67 -21.32 -26.48 0.95
C GLU A 67 -21.99 -25.46 1.87
N THR A 68 -22.01 -25.74 3.17
CA THR A 68 -22.62 -24.83 4.15
C THR A 68 -21.59 -24.34 5.16
N PHE A 69 -21.37 -23.03 5.19
CA PHE A 69 -20.60 -22.36 6.23
C PHE A 69 -21.54 -21.58 7.15
N LYS A 70 -21.59 -21.99 8.43
CA LYS A 70 -22.56 -21.48 9.42
C LYS A 70 -24.00 -21.61 8.89
N SER A 71 -24.66 -20.49 8.59
CA SER A 71 -26.03 -20.43 8.08
C SER A 71 -26.13 -20.18 6.57
N HIS A 72 -25.00 -20.13 5.87
CA HIS A 72 -24.93 -19.81 4.45
C HIS A 72 -24.61 -21.06 3.65
N THR A 73 -25.50 -21.42 2.72
CA THR A 73 -25.30 -22.52 1.80
C THR A 73 -24.93 -21.98 0.43
N ASP A 74 -23.70 -22.27 0.02
CA ASP A 74 -23.21 -22.11 -1.34
C ASP A 74 -23.73 -23.27 -2.19
N THR A 75 -24.44 -22.99 -3.29
CA THR A 75 -24.96 -24.05 -4.17
C THR A 75 -23.90 -24.69 -5.05
N LYS A 76 -22.72 -24.04 -5.21
CA LYS A 76 -21.57 -24.53 -5.98
C LYS A 76 -21.97 -25.20 -7.31
N PRO A 77 -22.65 -24.47 -8.23
CA PRO A 77 -23.28 -25.05 -9.42
C PRO A 77 -22.29 -25.72 -10.37
N ASN A 78 -21.01 -25.33 -10.32
CA ASN A 78 -19.93 -25.89 -11.13
C ASN A 78 -19.15 -27.02 -10.44
N GLY A 79 -19.51 -27.38 -9.21
CA GLY A 79 -18.82 -28.40 -8.44
C GLY A 79 -17.37 -28.02 -8.10
N PRO A 80 -16.45 -29.00 -7.97
CA PRO A 80 -15.04 -28.74 -7.71
C PRO A 80 -14.35 -28.20 -8.97
N THR A 81 -13.73 -27.01 -8.87
CA THR A 81 -13.06 -26.32 -9.99
C THR A 81 -11.70 -25.75 -9.60
N SER A 82 -11.15 -26.21 -8.47
CA SER A 82 -9.91 -25.67 -7.95
C SER A 82 -8.71 -26.05 -8.82
N ILE A 83 -7.71 -25.18 -8.74
CA ILE A 83 -6.42 -25.34 -9.40
C ILE A 83 -5.32 -25.23 -8.36
N SER A 84 -4.25 -25.99 -8.52
CA SER A 84 -3.06 -25.80 -7.69
C SER A 84 -1.78 -26.10 -8.44
N LEU A 85 -0.69 -25.48 -8.00
CA LEU A 85 0.65 -25.70 -8.54
C LEU A 85 1.71 -25.42 -7.48
N ASP A 86 2.70 -26.30 -7.37
CA ASP A 86 3.88 -26.10 -6.53
C ASP A 86 5.08 -25.54 -7.31
N PHE A 87 5.90 -24.76 -6.60
CA PHE A 87 7.14 -24.19 -7.06
C PHE A 87 8.24 -24.49 -6.04
N SER A 88 9.39 -24.97 -6.51
CA SER A 88 10.60 -25.13 -5.69
C SER A 88 11.61 -24.04 -6.00
N LEU A 89 12.21 -23.48 -4.95
CA LEU A 89 13.18 -22.39 -5.01
C LEU A 89 14.53 -22.83 -4.41
N PRO A 90 15.41 -23.51 -5.19
CA PRO A 90 16.70 -23.97 -4.71
C PRO A 90 17.63 -22.79 -4.36
N GLY A 91 18.25 -22.86 -3.19
CA GLY A 91 19.12 -21.84 -2.62
C GLY A 91 18.40 -20.68 -1.92
N VAL A 92 17.08 -20.77 -1.72
CA VAL A 92 16.27 -19.72 -1.08
C VAL A 92 15.80 -20.16 0.30
N GLU A 93 16.02 -19.32 1.30
CA GLU A 93 15.49 -19.45 2.67
C GLU A 93 14.52 -18.31 3.05
N HIS A 94 14.39 -17.29 2.19
CA HIS A 94 13.66 -16.06 2.48
C HIS A 94 12.67 -15.75 1.36
N VAL A 95 11.39 -15.77 1.69
CA VAL A 95 10.29 -15.36 0.82
C VAL A 95 9.48 -14.25 1.50
N TYR A 96 8.95 -13.34 0.69
CA TYR A 96 8.24 -12.13 1.10
C TYR A 96 7.04 -11.90 0.18
N GLY A 97 6.15 -10.99 0.56
CA GLY A 97 4.99 -10.60 -0.24
C GLY A 97 3.71 -11.24 0.29
N ILE A 98 2.85 -11.67 -0.64
CA ILE A 98 1.45 -12.11 -0.45
C ILE A 98 0.60 -11.33 0.56
N PRO A 99 0.69 -9.98 0.64
CA PRO A 99 -0.20 -9.23 1.51
C PRO A 99 -1.68 -9.40 1.10
N GLU A 100 -2.64 -9.21 2.00
CA GLU A 100 -2.48 -8.57 3.31
C GLU A 100 -2.62 -9.51 4.51
N HIS A 101 -1.59 -9.52 5.37
CA HIS A 101 -1.54 -10.27 6.63
C HIS A 101 -0.89 -9.40 7.71
N ALA A 102 -1.40 -9.46 8.93
CA ALA A 102 -0.77 -8.83 10.09
C ALA A 102 0.35 -9.73 10.62
N ASP A 103 1.38 -9.99 9.82
CA ASP A 103 2.45 -10.93 10.13
C ASP A 103 3.86 -10.35 9.82
N ASP A 104 4.90 -11.12 10.11
CA ASP A 104 6.29 -10.75 9.86
C ASP A 104 6.54 -10.50 8.35
N LEU A 105 7.49 -9.62 8.03
CA LEU A 105 7.81 -9.31 6.62
C LEU A 105 8.33 -10.54 5.87
N LYS A 106 9.21 -11.31 6.53
CA LYS A 106 9.65 -12.62 6.03
C LYS A 106 8.55 -13.62 6.37
N LEU A 107 7.97 -14.23 5.34
CA LEU A 107 6.88 -15.19 5.52
C LEU A 107 7.37 -16.44 6.27
N LYS A 108 6.47 -16.96 7.11
CA LYS A 108 6.68 -18.16 7.90
C LYS A 108 6.44 -19.42 7.07
N THR A 109 6.98 -20.53 7.54
CA THR A 109 6.54 -21.84 7.05
C THR A 109 5.14 -22.12 7.56
N THR A 110 4.29 -22.69 6.70
CA THR A 110 2.93 -23.13 7.04
C THR A 110 2.89 -24.60 7.47
N ASP A 111 4.05 -25.28 7.47
CA ASP A 111 4.20 -26.65 7.98
C ASP A 111 3.63 -26.79 9.41
N GLY A 112 2.54 -27.56 9.56
CA GLY A 112 1.89 -27.79 10.85
C GLY A 112 0.93 -26.69 11.32
N GLY A 113 0.62 -25.72 10.46
CA GLY A 113 -0.39 -24.67 10.69
C GLY A 113 -1.23 -24.39 9.44
N ASP A 114 -1.93 -23.27 9.42
CA ASP A 114 -2.76 -22.85 8.29
C ASP A 114 -1.92 -22.19 7.17
N PRO A 115 -2.30 -22.37 5.89
CA PRO A 115 -1.68 -21.63 4.79
C PRO A 115 -2.02 -20.13 4.87
N TYR A 116 -1.21 -19.27 4.25
CA TYR A 116 -1.59 -17.87 4.02
C TYR A 116 -2.82 -17.82 3.12
N ARG A 117 -3.86 -17.12 3.56
CA ARG A 117 -5.12 -16.97 2.80
C ARG A 117 -5.18 -15.61 2.11
N LEU A 118 -5.61 -15.60 0.86
CA LEU A 118 -5.87 -14.42 0.03
C LEU A 118 -7.35 -14.41 -0.36
N TYR A 119 -8.14 -13.74 0.48
CA TYR A 119 -9.56 -13.53 0.29
C TYR A 119 -9.91 -12.23 1.01
N ASN A 120 -10.28 -11.19 0.26
CA ASN A 120 -10.51 -9.86 0.81
C ASN A 120 -11.68 -9.89 1.80
N LEU A 121 -11.40 -9.68 3.09
CA LEU A 121 -12.37 -9.82 4.17
C LEU A 121 -12.37 -8.63 5.11
N ASP A 122 -13.55 -8.30 5.62
CA ASP A 122 -13.73 -7.36 6.72
C ASP A 122 -13.54 -8.07 8.06
N VAL A 123 -12.28 -8.11 8.52
CA VAL A 123 -11.90 -8.79 9.75
C VAL A 123 -11.95 -7.82 10.94
N PHE A 124 -13.09 -7.83 11.64
CA PHE A 124 -13.27 -7.03 12.84
C PHE A 124 -12.27 -7.42 13.94
N GLN A 125 -11.51 -6.43 14.43
CA GLN A 125 -10.48 -6.61 15.47
C GLN A 125 -9.47 -7.72 15.12
N TYR A 126 -8.88 -7.63 13.91
CA TYR A 126 -7.89 -8.62 13.48
C TYR A 126 -6.76 -8.78 14.50
N GLU A 127 -6.34 -10.04 14.68
CA GLU A 127 -5.22 -10.41 15.54
C GLU A 127 -3.90 -10.34 14.77
N LEU A 128 -2.78 -10.36 15.50
CA LEU A 128 -1.44 -10.28 14.94
C LEU A 128 -0.80 -11.66 14.80
N TYR A 129 0.24 -11.73 13.96
CA TYR A 129 1.14 -12.86 13.74
C TYR A 129 0.45 -14.16 13.32
N ASN A 130 -0.54 -14.05 12.44
CA ASN A 130 -1.30 -15.18 11.91
C ASN A 130 -1.51 -15.06 10.38
N PRO A 131 -1.80 -16.17 9.68
CA PRO A 131 -1.94 -16.20 8.22
C PRO A 131 -3.37 -15.89 7.71
N MET A 132 -4.28 -15.38 8.56
CA MET A 132 -5.65 -15.06 8.16
C MET A 132 -5.67 -13.93 7.14
N ALA A 133 -6.49 -14.07 6.09
CA ALA A 133 -6.69 -13.02 5.11
C ALA A 133 -7.25 -11.75 5.77
N LEU A 134 -6.77 -10.59 5.34
CA LEU A 134 -7.31 -9.28 5.70
C LEU A 134 -8.03 -8.65 4.49
N TYR A 135 -7.93 -7.34 4.31
CA TYR A 135 -8.82 -6.58 3.44
C TYR A 135 -8.45 -6.63 1.96
N GLY A 136 -7.17 -6.82 1.66
CA GLY A 136 -6.66 -6.85 0.29
C GLY A 136 -5.77 -8.06 0.00
N SER A 137 -5.61 -8.37 -1.28
CA SER A 137 -4.87 -9.55 -1.74
C SER A 137 -3.99 -9.22 -2.94
N ILE A 138 -2.67 -9.33 -2.82
CA ILE A 138 -1.74 -9.20 -3.95
C ILE A 138 -0.99 -10.53 -4.09
N PRO A 139 -1.37 -11.41 -5.03
CA PRO A 139 -0.83 -12.77 -5.15
C PRO A 139 0.56 -12.78 -5.80
N VAL A 140 1.50 -12.06 -5.19
CA VAL A 140 2.88 -11.89 -5.62
C VAL A 140 3.79 -12.27 -4.48
N MET A 141 4.70 -13.19 -4.73
CA MET A 141 5.74 -13.59 -3.79
C MET A 141 7.11 -13.27 -4.35
N LEU A 142 8.00 -12.74 -3.52
CA LEU A 142 9.40 -12.51 -3.83
C LEU A 142 10.25 -13.54 -3.10
N ALA A 143 11.27 -14.06 -3.76
CA ALA A 143 12.24 -15.01 -3.24
C ALA A 143 13.63 -14.37 -3.28
N HIS A 144 14.37 -14.37 -2.17
CA HIS A 144 15.65 -13.68 -2.07
C HIS A 144 16.75 -14.55 -1.48
N ASN A 145 17.95 -14.42 -2.05
CA ASN A 145 19.22 -14.81 -1.45
C ASN A 145 20.34 -13.86 -1.90
N THR A 146 21.56 -14.08 -1.42
CA THR A 146 22.72 -13.21 -1.72
C THR A 146 23.12 -13.14 -3.20
N GLN A 147 22.63 -14.08 -4.02
CA GLN A 147 22.94 -14.16 -5.44
C GLN A 147 21.83 -13.57 -6.31
N ARG A 148 20.56 -13.70 -5.90
CA ARG A 148 19.41 -13.40 -6.75
C ARG A 148 18.16 -13.07 -5.95
N THR A 149 17.38 -12.14 -6.50
CA THR A 149 15.95 -11.97 -6.20
C THR A 149 15.13 -12.47 -7.39
N MET A 150 14.07 -13.22 -7.11
CA MET A 150 13.08 -13.68 -8.07
C MET A 150 11.68 -13.34 -7.55
N GLY A 151 10.66 -13.47 -8.40
CA GLY A 151 9.29 -13.42 -7.94
C GLY A 151 8.35 -14.32 -8.75
N ILE A 152 7.23 -14.67 -8.13
CA ILE A 152 6.13 -15.43 -8.69
C ILE A 152 4.90 -14.54 -8.57
N PHE A 153 4.25 -14.24 -9.68
CA PHE A 153 2.95 -13.59 -9.69
C PHE A 153 1.90 -14.56 -10.19
N TRP A 154 1.03 -14.99 -9.28
CA TRP A 154 -0.09 -15.90 -9.53
C TRP A 154 -1.34 -15.07 -9.86
N LEU A 155 -1.64 -14.89 -11.16
CA LEU A 155 -2.72 -14.03 -11.61
C LEU A 155 -4.08 -14.76 -11.50
N ASN A 156 -4.60 -14.84 -10.28
CA ASN A 156 -5.92 -15.41 -9.99
C ASN A 156 -6.68 -14.54 -8.99
N ALA A 157 -7.95 -14.25 -9.29
CA ALA A 157 -8.81 -13.35 -8.51
C ALA A 157 -9.77 -14.09 -7.55
N ALA A 158 -9.80 -15.41 -7.59
CA ALA A 158 -10.56 -16.23 -6.66
C ALA A 158 -9.87 -16.29 -5.29
N GLU A 159 -10.57 -16.87 -4.31
CA GLU A 159 -9.95 -17.28 -3.05
C GLU A 159 -8.70 -18.11 -3.32
N THR A 160 -7.58 -17.72 -2.71
CA THR A 160 -6.29 -18.38 -2.92
C THR A 160 -5.60 -18.69 -1.60
N TRP A 161 -5.04 -19.88 -1.48
CA TRP A 161 -4.25 -20.34 -0.34
C TRP A 161 -2.80 -20.58 -0.78
N VAL A 162 -1.85 -20.22 0.09
CA VAL A 162 -0.41 -20.35 -0.17
C VAL A 162 0.28 -21.08 0.96
N ASP A 163 0.68 -22.32 0.68
CA ASP A 163 1.52 -23.12 1.56
C ASP A 163 2.99 -22.81 1.32
N ILE A 164 3.77 -22.75 2.40
CA ILE A 164 5.21 -22.50 2.40
C ILE A 164 5.89 -23.54 3.28
N SER A 165 6.81 -24.28 2.70
CA SER A 165 7.60 -25.31 3.39
C SER A 165 9.08 -25.12 3.10
N SER A 166 9.94 -25.53 4.03
CA SER A 166 11.39 -25.46 3.82
C SER A 166 12.10 -26.70 4.34
N ASN A 167 13.02 -27.25 3.54
CA ASN A 167 13.86 -28.38 3.94
C ASN A 167 14.92 -28.03 5.01
N THR A 168 15.05 -26.75 5.36
CA THR A 168 15.98 -26.28 6.39
C THR A 168 15.30 -25.62 7.60
N ALA A 169 13.97 -25.43 7.55
CA ALA A 169 13.21 -24.91 8.68
C ALA A 169 13.30 -25.88 9.87
N GLY A 170 13.46 -25.34 11.08
CA GLY A 170 13.57 -26.12 12.32
C GLY A 170 14.95 -26.72 12.62
N LYS A 171 15.93 -26.66 11.71
CA LYS A 171 17.32 -27.08 12.03
C LYS A 171 17.98 -26.06 12.97
N THR A 172 18.33 -26.50 14.18
CA THR A 172 19.11 -25.67 15.13
C THR A 172 20.50 -25.38 14.56
N VAL A 173 21.19 -24.37 15.11
CA VAL A 173 22.62 -24.08 14.79
C VAL A 173 23.48 -25.35 14.91
N PHE A 174 23.17 -26.21 15.88
CA PHE A 174 23.82 -27.51 16.05
C PHE A 174 23.48 -28.50 14.92
N GLY A 175 22.23 -28.55 14.45
CA GLY A 175 21.83 -29.35 13.29
C GLY A 175 22.54 -28.92 12.00
N LYS A 176 22.59 -27.61 11.72
CA LYS A 176 23.35 -27.07 10.57
C LYS A 176 24.86 -27.36 10.67
N MET A 177 25.41 -27.36 11.88
CA MET A 177 26.81 -27.74 12.14
C MET A 177 27.06 -29.25 11.99
N LEU A 178 26.11 -30.11 12.38
CA LEU A 178 26.21 -31.57 12.23
C LEU A 178 26.21 -31.97 10.75
N ASP A 179 25.33 -31.37 9.96
CA ASP A 179 25.25 -31.59 8.50
C ASP A 179 26.57 -31.23 7.81
N PHE A 180 27.20 -30.12 8.25
CA PHE A 180 28.52 -29.70 7.77
C PHE A 180 29.63 -30.70 8.13
N VAL A 181 29.60 -31.26 9.35
CA VAL A 181 30.58 -32.27 9.81
C VAL A 181 30.35 -33.64 9.15
N GLN A 182 29.11 -33.97 8.80
CA GLN A 182 28.72 -35.22 8.14
C GLN A 182 28.86 -35.17 6.60
N GLY A 183 29.23 -34.02 6.03
CA GLY A 183 29.43 -33.86 4.59
C GLY A 183 28.13 -33.80 3.77
N SER A 184 26.97 -33.68 4.42
CA SER A 184 25.69 -33.44 3.78
C SER A 184 25.49 -31.94 3.57
N SER A 185 25.81 -31.42 2.40
CA SER A 185 25.48 -30.03 2.04
C SER A 185 24.08 -29.99 1.43
N GLU A 186 23.04 -30.06 2.26
CA GLU A 186 21.68 -29.87 1.76
C GLU A 186 21.53 -28.41 1.30
N LYS A 187 21.30 -28.19 0.00
CA LYS A 187 21.06 -26.84 -0.54
C LYS A 187 19.74 -26.35 0.07
N PRO A 188 19.69 -25.19 0.75
CA PRO A 188 18.44 -24.68 1.28
C PRO A 188 17.41 -24.54 0.17
N GLN A 189 16.17 -24.94 0.41
CA GLN A 189 15.08 -24.85 -0.55
C GLN A 189 13.83 -24.39 0.18
N THR A 190 13.10 -23.48 -0.46
CA THR A 190 11.73 -23.13 -0.08
C THR A 190 10.81 -23.68 -1.16
N ASP A 191 9.80 -24.44 -0.75
CA ASP A 191 8.77 -24.97 -1.62
C ASP A 191 7.45 -24.28 -1.30
N VAL A 192 6.81 -23.74 -2.32
CA VAL A 192 5.55 -23.01 -2.18
C VAL A 192 4.47 -23.65 -3.03
N ARG A 193 3.25 -23.73 -2.53
CA ARG A 193 2.10 -24.27 -3.26
C ARG A 193 0.97 -23.25 -3.26
N TRP A 194 0.48 -22.93 -4.43
CA TRP A 194 -0.66 -22.03 -4.63
C TRP A 194 -1.88 -22.87 -4.95
N ILE A 195 -3.00 -22.56 -4.33
CA ILE A 195 -4.29 -23.25 -4.51
C ILE A 195 -5.36 -22.17 -4.67
N SER A 196 -6.01 -22.10 -5.82
CA SER A 196 -7.12 -21.17 -6.05
C SER A 196 -8.41 -21.93 -6.30
N GLU A 197 -9.52 -21.39 -5.80
CA GLU A 197 -10.83 -22.03 -5.88
C GLU A 197 -11.35 -22.22 -7.31
N SER A 198 -11.06 -21.28 -8.21
CA SER A 198 -11.52 -21.33 -9.60
C SER A 198 -10.55 -20.62 -10.55
N GLY A 199 -10.96 -20.43 -11.81
CA GLY A 199 -10.18 -19.74 -12.83
C GLY A 199 -9.17 -20.64 -13.55
N ILE A 200 -8.01 -20.08 -13.89
CA ILE A 200 -6.94 -20.78 -14.62
C ILE A 200 -5.61 -20.65 -13.88
N ILE A 201 -4.68 -21.57 -14.18
CA ILE A 201 -3.28 -21.42 -13.80
C ILE A 201 -2.66 -20.38 -14.75
N ASP A 202 -2.57 -19.14 -14.29
CA ASP A 202 -1.85 -18.06 -14.96
C ASP A 202 -0.75 -17.53 -14.03
N VAL A 203 0.50 -17.74 -14.42
CA VAL A 203 1.66 -17.44 -13.58
C VAL A 203 2.78 -16.76 -14.36
N PHE A 204 3.28 -15.66 -13.81
CA PHE A 204 4.44 -14.95 -14.31
C PHE A 204 5.64 -15.21 -13.41
N ILE A 205 6.75 -15.66 -14.02
CA ILE A 205 8.02 -15.89 -13.34
C ILE A 205 8.97 -14.73 -13.62
N MET A 206 9.33 -13.99 -12.57
CA MET A 206 10.16 -12.78 -12.63
C MET A 206 11.57 -13.11 -12.14
N LEU A 207 12.53 -13.27 -13.06
CA LEU A 207 13.84 -13.86 -12.74
C LEU A 207 14.89 -12.87 -12.20
N GLY A 208 14.57 -11.57 -12.07
CA GLY A 208 15.51 -10.56 -11.55
C GLY A 208 16.70 -10.29 -12.48
N PRO A 209 17.97 -10.33 -12.02
CA PRO A 209 18.43 -10.93 -10.77
C PRO A 209 18.44 -10.00 -9.54
N LYS A 210 18.33 -8.68 -9.74
CA LYS A 210 18.33 -7.70 -8.64
C LYS A 210 16.90 -7.42 -8.15
N PRO A 211 16.70 -6.98 -6.89
CA PRO A 211 15.38 -6.57 -6.40
C PRO A 211 14.70 -5.57 -7.34
N SER A 212 15.42 -4.52 -7.73
CA SER A 212 14.92 -3.49 -8.67
C SER A 212 14.49 -4.02 -10.04
N LYS A 213 15.05 -5.14 -10.50
CA LYS A 213 14.63 -5.78 -11.75
C LYS A 213 13.32 -6.54 -11.59
N VAL A 214 13.13 -7.24 -10.47
CA VAL A 214 11.85 -7.90 -10.16
C VAL A 214 10.74 -6.87 -10.04
N PHE A 215 10.97 -5.76 -9.34
CA PHE A 215 9.97 -4.67 -9.25
C PHE A 215 9.61 -4.10 -10.63
N SER A 216 10.61 -3.82 -11.49
CA SER A 216 10.34 -3.32 -12.84
C SER A 216 9.61 -4.35 -13.73
N GLN A 217 9.90 -5.64 -13.56
CA GLN A 217 9.21 -6.73 -14.27
C GLN A 217 7.74 -6.78 -13.83
N TYR A 218 7.47 -6.76 -12.52
CA TYR A 218 6.11 -6.72 -12.00
C TYR A 218 5.35 -5.47 -12.46
N ALA A 219 5.96 -4.29 -12.33
CA ALA A 219 5.37 -3.03 -12.74
C ALA A 219 5.08 -2.96 -14.26
N SER A 220 5.84 -3.68 -15.09
CA SER A 220 5.54 -3.78 -16.53
C SER A 220 4.28 -4.58 -16.84
N LEU A 221 3.85 -5.46 -15.93
CA LEU A 221 2.64 -6.27 -16.05
C LEU A 221 1.42 -5.56 -15.46
N THR A 222 1.58 -4.95 -14.29
CA THR A 222 0.45 -4.41 -13.49
C THR A 222 0.43 -2.89 -13.40
N GLY A 223 1.39 -2.20 -14.00
CA GLY A 223 1.56 -0.74 -13.90
C GLY A 223 2.33 -0.31 -12.66
N THR A 224 2.63 0.98 -12.60
CA THR A 224 3.35 1.61 -11.49
C THR A 224 2.40 2.36 -10.56
N GLN A 225 2.90 2.76 -9.38
CA GLN A 225 2.18 3.65 -8.47
C GLN A 225 1.71 4.91 -9.22
N SER A 226 0.45 5.27 -9.05
CA SER A 226 -0.08 6.56 -9.53
C SER A 226 0.72 7.69 -8.91
N PHE A 227 1.03 8.74 -9.68
CA PHE A 227 1.76 9.87 -9.13
C PHE A 227 0.81 10.71 -8.26
N PRO A 228 0.97 10.73 -6.92
CA PRO A 228 -0.04 11.30 -6.03
C PRO A 228 -0.04 12.83 -6.12
N PRO A 229 -1.18 13.51 -5.88
CA PRO A 229 -1.15 14.93 -5.56
C PRO A 229 -0.25 15.18 -4.35
N LEU A 230 0.62 16.18 -4.40
CA LEU A 230 1.59 16.52 -3.33
C LEU A 230 0.90 16.63 -1.96
N ALA A 231 -0.29 17.21 -1.93
CA ALA A 231 -1.06 17.37 -0.70
C ALA A 231 -1.39 16.04 0.00
N SER A 232 -1.60 14.97 -0.77
CA SER A 232 -1.93 13.64 -0.21
C SER A 232 -0.74 12.97 0.49
N LEU A 233 0.46 13.54 0.33
CA LEU A 233 1.63 13.15 1.10
C LEU A 233 1.75 13.95 2.41
N GLY A 234 0.86 14.92 2.67
CA GLY A 234 0.80 15.67 3.92
C GLY A 234 0.22 14.84 5.08
N TYR A 235 -0.18 15.52 6.16
CA TYR A 235 -0.88 14.88 7.26
C TYR A 235 -2.40 14.92 7.06
N HIS A 236 -3.04 13.78 7.33
CA HIS A 236 -4.48 13.56 7.22
C HIS A 236 -5.09 13.39 8.62
N GLN A 237 -6.08 14.21 8.94
CA GLN A 237 -6.80 14.15 10.21
C GLN A 237 -8.21 13.56 10.00
N CYS A 238 -8.52 12.45 10.69
CA CYS A 238 -9.77 11.72 10.58
C CYS A 238 -10.26 11.22 11.95
N ARG A 239 -11.55 10.90 12.05
CA ARG A 239 -12.17 10.04 13.06
C ARG A 239 -13.57 9.63 12.60
N TRP A 240 -14.11 8.56 13.16
CA TRP A 240 -15.52 8.25 13.15
C TRP A 240 -16.18 8.93 14.37
N ASN A 241 -16.98 9.98 14.24
CA ASN A 241 -17.08 10.93 13.13
C ASN A 241 -16.69 12.32 13.65
N TYR A 242 -16.43 13.28 12.76
CA TYR A 242 -16.71 14.68 13.09
C TYR A 242 -18.21 14.90 13.05
N ASN A 243 -18.72 15.61 14.06
CA ASN A 243 -20.15 15.65 14.35
C ASN A 243 -20.94 16.42 13.28
N ASP A 244 -20.41 17.57 12.86
CA ASP A 244 -21.07 18.52 11.97
C ASP A 244 -20.04 19.52 11.37
N GLN A 245 -20.54 20.49 10.60
CA GLN A 245 -19.70 21.54 9.99
C GLN A 245 -18.95 22.40 11.01
N GLU A 246 -19.52 22.65 12.19
CA GLU A 246 -18.87 23.49 13.20
C GLU A 246 -17.76 22.73 13.92
N ASP A 247 -17.90 21.42 14.11
CA ASP A 247 -16.84 20.54 14.59
C ASP A 247 -15.67 20.51 13.59
N VAL A 248 -15.93 20.33 12.30
CA VAL A 248 -14.90 20.41 11.24
C VAL A 248 -14.16 21.74 11.30
N LYS A 249 -14.90 22.85 11.40
CA LYS A 249 -14.32 24.20 11.50
C LYS A 249 -13.52 24.40 12.79
N SER A 250 -13.98 23.85 13.91
CA SER A 250 -13.27 23.91 15.20
C SER A 250 -11.96 23.14 15.16
N VAL A 251 -11.95 21.95 14.54
CA VAL A 251 -10.74 21.14 14.33
C VAL A 251 -9.77 21.86 13.41
N ASP A 252 -10.23 22.37 12.26
CA ASP A 252 -9.42 23.15 11.33
C ASP A 252 -8.77 24.38 12.00
N GLN A 253 -9.50 25.08 12.87
CA GLN A 253 -8.96 26.17 13.68
C GLN A 253 -7.97 25.69 14.74
N GLY A 254 -8.21 24.53 15.38
CA GLY A 254 -7.31 23.95 16.36
C GLY A 254 -5.91 23.71 15.79
N PHE A 255 -5.80 23.20 14.57
CA PHE A 255 -4.50 23.05 13.89
C PHE A 255 -3.74 24.37 13.74
N ASP A 256 -4.43 25.45 13.34
CA ASP A 256 -3.82 26.77 13.20
C ASP A 256 -3.43 27.36 14.57
N GLN A 257 -4.29 27.23 15.58
CA GLN A 257 -4.03 27.72 16.95
C GLN A 257 -2.83 27.03 17.59
N HIS A 258 -2.65 25.74 17.28
CA HIS A 258 -1.58 24.93 17.83
C HIS A 258 -0.37 24.82 16.91
N ASP A 259 -0.29 25.56 15.79
CA ASP A 259 0.82 25.52 14.81
C ASP A 259 1.18 24.09 14.34
N ILE A 260 0.16 23.27 14.12
CA ILE A 260 0.31 21.91 13.58
C ILE A 260 -0.18 21.92 12.13
N PRO A 261 0.67 21.57 11.15
CA PRO A 261 0.24 21.56 9.76
C PRO A 261 -0.57 20.30 9.41
N TYR A 262 -1.56 20.45 8.53
CA TYR A 262 -2.32 19.34 7.97
C TYR A 262 -2.89 19.72 6.60
N ASP A 263 -3.13 18.72 5.74
CA ASP A 263 -3.65 18.94 4.39
C ASP A 263 -5.11 18.50 4.22
N PHE A 264 -5.50 17.41 4.88
CA PHE A 264 -6.83 16.81 4.73
C PHE A 264 -7.55 16.63 6.05
N ILE A 265 -8.81 17.06 6.11
CA ILE A 265 -9.77 16.63 7.14
C ILE A 265 -10.80 15.69 6.52
N TRP A 266 -11.20 14.65 7.25
CA TRP A 266 -11.97 13.54 6.69
C TRP A 266 -13.35 13.44 7.31
N LEU A 267 -14.34 13.12 6.49
CA LEU A 267 -15.71 12.84 6.88
C LEU A 267 -16.04 11.36 6.65
N ASP A 268 -16.24 10.66 7.74
CA ASP A 268 -16.67 9.27 7.79
C ASP A 268 -18.22 9.18 7.68
N ILE A 269 -18.82 8.00 7.78
CA ILE A 269 -20.17 7.66 7.29
C ILE A 269 -21.30 8.52 7.89
N GLU A 270 -21.12 9.14 9.07
CA GLU A 270 -22.15 9.99 9.69
C GLU A 270 -22.38 11.33 8.99
N HIS A 271 -21.58 11.67 7.96
CA HIS A 271 -21.79 12.88 7.17
C HIS A 271 -22.95 12.77 6.17
N ALA A 272 -23.29 11.55 5.76
CA ALA A 272 -24.31 11.28 4.75
C ALA A 272 -25.72 11.20 5.37
N ASP A 273 -26.76 11.50 4.58
CA ASP A 273 -28.15 11.37 5.02
C ASP A 273 -28.54 9.90 5.19
N GLY A 274 -28.47 9.41 6.43
CA GLY A 274 -28.84 8.03 6.77
C GLY A 274 -28.04 7.00 5.98
N LYS A 275 -26.74 7.28 5.76
CA LYS A 275 -25.79 6.44 5.02
C LYS A 275 -26.16 6.23 3.55
N ARG A 276 -26.84 7.21 2.95
CA ARG A 276 -27.00 7.31 1.49
C ARG A 276 -25.81 8.08 0.94
N TYR A 277 -24.85 7.40 0.32
CA TYR A 277 -23.67 8.06 -0.26
C TYR A 277 -24.05 9.10 -1.33
N PHE A 278 -23.12 10.02 -1.64
CA PHE A 278 -23.39 11.20 -2.50
C PHE A 278 -24.47 12.17 -1.96
N THR A 279 -24.79 12.08 -0.67
CA THR A 279 -25.70 13.00 0.02
C THR A 279 -25.02 13.57 1.27
N TRP A 280 -25.65 14.58 1.88
CA TRP A 280 -25.20 15.21 3.11
C TRP A 280 -26.34 15.20 4.12
N ASP A 281 -26.05 14.88 5.37
CA ASP A 281 -27.03 15.01 6.46
C ASP A 281 -27.48 16.48 6.54
N PRO A 282 -28.77 16.79 6.34
CA PRO A 282 -29.25 18.17 6.21
C PRO A 282 -29.23 18.95 7.53
N HIS A 283 -29.02 18.29 8.67
CA HIS A 283 -28.92 18.92 9.98
C HIS A 283 -27.46 19.15 10.40
N LYS A 284 -26.59 18.19 10.15
CA LYS A 284 -25.16 18.26 10.49
C LYS A 284 -24.34 19.01 9.43
N PHE A 285 -24.68 18.82 8.16
CA PHE A 285 -23.97 19.37 7.00
C PHE A 285 -24.90 20.12 6.03
N PRO A 286 -25.61 21.18 6.49
CA PRO A 286 -26.57 21.92 5.66
C PRO A 286 -25.95 22.76 4.55
N GLN A 287 -24.66 23.09 4.62
CA GLN A 287 -23.95 24.00 3.72
C GLN A 287 -22.54 23.47 3.37
N PRO A 288 -22.43 22.28 2.75
CA PRO A 288 -21.14 21.61 2.53
C PRO A 288 -20.18 22.43 1.67
N LYS A 289 -20.69 23.25 0.73
CA LYS A 289 -19.86 24.18 -0.07
C LYS A 289 -19.22 25.28 0.78
N GLU A 290 -19.91 25.80 1.80
CA GLU A 290 -19.33 26.80 2.70
C GLU A 290 -18.18 26.20 3.51
N MET A 291 -18.38 24.97 4.04
CA MET A 291 -17.36 24.22 4.75
C MET A 291 -16.13 23.94 3.87
N LEU A 292 -16.35 23.46 2.65
CA LEU A 292 -15.27 23.19 1.68
C LEU A 292 -14.53 24.47 1.27
N GLN A 293 -15.24 25.58 1.06
CA GLN A 293 -14.63 26.89 0.79
C GLN A 293 -13.76 27.36 1.96
N GLY A 294 -14.22 27.19 3.21
CA GLY A 294 -13.43 27.55 4.39
C GLY A 294 -12.09 26.81 4.49
N LEU A 295 -12.07 25.53 4.10
CA LEU A 295 -10.82 24.75 3.98
C LEU A 295 -9.96 25.24 2.80
N MET A 296 -10.59 25.51 1.65
CA MET A 296 -9.91 25.99 0.45
C MET A 296 -9.20 27.34 0.68
N ASP A 297 -9.84 28.27 1.39
CA ASP A 297 -9.27 29.57 1.77
C ASP A 297 -7.99 29.40 2.62
N LYS A 298 -7.90 28.30 3.36
CA LYS A 298 -6.71 27.89 4.13
C LYS A 298 -5.79 26.92 3.39
N ARG A 299 -6.01 26.69 2.09
CA ARG A 299 -5.25 25.79 1.21
C ARG A 299 -5.28 24.32 1.68
N ARG A 300 -6.43 23.88 2.20
CA ARG A 300 -6.71 22.54 2.70
C ARG A 300 -7.81 21.86 1.89
N LYS A 301 -7.92 20.54 2.10
CA LYS A 301 -8.77 19.64 1.35
C LYS A 301 -9.62 18.83 2.32
N MET A 302 -10.64 18.19 1.77
CA MET A 302 -11.51 17.27 2.49
C MET A 302 -11.50 15.92 1.79
N VAL A 303 -11.73 14.85 2.56
CA VAL A 303 -12.12 13.54 2.01
C VAL A 303 -13.47 13.15 2.59
N SER A 304 -14.39 12.67 1.75
CA SER A 304 -15.63 12.03 2.19
C SER A 304 -15.62 10.54 1.84
N ILE A 305 -16.12 9.70 2.74
CA ILE A 305 -16.33 8.27 2.49
C ILE A 305 -17.48 8.02 1.49
N VAL A 306 -17.29 7.06 0.59
CA VAL A 306 -18.29 6.60 -0.40
C VAL A 306 -18.08 5.09 -0.59
N ASP A 307 -18.98 4.28 -0.04
CA ASP A 307 -18.84 2.81 -0.04
C ASP A 307 -19.70 2.14 -1.11
N PRO A 308 -19.37 0.92 -1.55
CA PRO A 308 -20.06 0.23 -2.64
C PRO A 308 -21.30 -0.54 -2.19
N HIS A 309 -21.98 -0.09 -1.14
CA HIS A 309 -23.27 -0.64 -0.72
C HIS A 309 -24.33 0.47 -0.72
N ILE A 310 -25.41 0.25 -1.46
CA ILE A 310 -26.39 1.29 -1.77
C ILE A 310 -27.70 0.94 -1.07
N ARG A 311 -28.09 1.78 -0.12
CA ARG A 311 -29.35 1.64 0.62
C ARG A 311 -30.53 1.36 -0.32
N VAL A 312 -31.26 0.29 -0.05
CA VAL A 312 -32.49 -0.05 -0.78
C VAL A 312 -33.61 0.87 -0.31
N ASP A 313 -33.86 1.93 -1.08
CA ASP A 313 -34.84 2.97 -0.76
C ASP A 313 -35.36 3.62 -2.05
N SER A 314 -36.66 3.53 -2.30
CA SER A 314 -37.30 4.10 -3.48
C SER A 314 -37.28 5.63 -3.51
N GLY A 315 -37.02 6.29 -2.37
CA GLY A 315 -36.77 7.73 -2.30
C GLY A 315 -35.35 8.14 -2.73
N TYR A 316 -34.43 7.18 -2.93
CA TYR A 316 -33.02 7.45 -3.19
C TYR A 316 -32.69 7.33 -4.69
N LYS A 317 -32.33 8.46 -5.32
CA LYS A 317 -32.02 8.56 -6.76
C LYS A 317 -31.04 7.48 -7.24
N ILE A 318 -29.93 7.31 -6.53
CA ILE A 318 -28.85 6.38 -6.92
C ILE A 318 -29.34 4.93 -6.90
N HIS A 319 -30.08 4.52 -5.86
CA HIS A 319 -30.68 3.19 -5.82
C HIS A 319 -31.61 2.94 -7.01
N ASN A 320 -32.47 3.91 -7.31
CA ASN A 320 -33.42 3.82 -8.43
C ASN A 320 -32.70 3.72 -9.79
N GLU A 321 -31.64 4.50 -9.99
CA GLU A 321 -30.87 4.48 -11.23
C GLU A 321 -30.13 3.15 -11.42
N ILE A 322 -29.41 2.66 -10.40
CA ILE A 322 -28.70 1.37 -10.44
C ILE A 322 -29.69 0.23 -10.68
N THR A 323 -30.86 0.26 -10.04
CA THR A 323 -31.94 -0.71 -10.26
C THR A 323 -32.43 -0.66 -11.71
N SER A 324 -32.74 0.53 -12.23
CA SER A 324 -33.29 0.70 -13.59
C SER A 324 -32.33 0.30 -14.70
N LYS A 325 -31.02 0.36 -14.43
CA LYS A 325 -29.94 0.02 -15.37
C LYS A 325 -29.44 -1.41 -15.23
N ASP A 326 -30.03 -2.20 -14.32
CA ASP A 326 -29.60 -3.57 -14.03
C ASP A 326 -28.13 -3.67 -13.57
N PHE A 327 -27.71 -2.72 -12.74
CA PHE A 327 -26.33 -2.58 -12.31
C PHE A 327 -26.02 -3.22 -10.95
N TYR A 328 -27.00 -3.77 -10.25
CA TYR A 328 -26.71 -4.58 -9.05
C TYR A 328 -26.13 -5.95 -9.41
N VAL A 329 -25.28 -6.46 -8.52
CA VAL A 329 -24.91 -7.88 -8.45
C VAL A 329 -26.19 -8.70 -8.31
N LYS A 330 -26.20 -9.91 -8.85
CA LYS A 330 -27.36 -10.81 -8.76
C LYS A 330 -27.11 -11.91 -7.73
N ASN A 331 -28.17 -12.38 -7.07
CA ASN A 331 -28.09 -13.62 -6.32
C ASN A 331 -28.22 -14.84 -7.27
N LYS A 332 -28.09 -16.05 -6.73
CA LYS A 332 -28.24 -17.31 -7.49
C LYS A 332 -29.57 -17.47 -8.24
N ASP A 333 -30.64 -16.82 -7.78
CA ASP A 333 -31.96 -16.84 -8.42
C ASP A 333 -32.11 -15.78 -9.53
N GLY A 334 -31.06 -15.00 -9.83
CA GLY A 334 -31.06 -13.93 -10.81
C GLY A 334 -31.73 -12.62 -10.35
N LYS A 335 -32.10 -12.51 -9.07
CA LYS A 335 -32.63 -11.27 -8.48
C LYS A 335 -31.48 -10.36 -8.03
N ASN A 336 -31.74 -9.07 -7.79
CA ASN A 336 -30.73 -8.19 -7.19
C ASN A 336 -30.26 -8.79 -5.86
N TYR A 337 -28.95 -8.86 -5.66
CA TYR A 337 -28.38 -9.23 -4.39
C TYR A 337 -28.63 -8.11 -3.38
N GLU A 338 -29.22 -8.49 -2.24
CA GLU A 338 -29.46 -7.61 -1.12
C GLU A 338 -28.82 -8.22 0.14
N GLY A 339 -28.19 -7.37 0.93
CA GLY A 339 -27.57 -7.72 2.20
C GLY A 339 -27.62 -6.54 3.17
N TRP A 340 -27.13 -6.74 4.38
CA TRP A 340 -27.09 -5.73 5.43
C TRP A 340 -25.70 -5.11 5.49
N CYS A 341 -25.65 -3.78 5.57
CA CYS A 341 -24.45 -3.01 5.88
C CYS A 341 -24.84 -1.75 6.67
N TRP A 342 -24.04 -0.69 6.66
CA TRP A 342 -24.29 0.53 7.44
C TRP A 342 -25.69 1.16 7.29
N PRO A 343 -26.30 1.26 6.08
CA PRO A 343 -27.64 1.81 5.93
C PRO A 343 -28.77 0.79 6.21
N GLY A 344 -28.44 -0.41 6.68
CA GLY A 344 -29.36 -1.55 6.77
C GLY A 344 -29.43 -2.30 5.43
N ASN A 345 -30.65 -2.58 4.95
CA ASN A 345 -30.84 -3.30 3.69
C ASN A 345 -30.22 -2.53 2.51
N SER A 346 -29.32 -3.18 1.78
CA SER A 346 -28.43 -2.59 0.79
C SER A 346 -28.28 -3.50 -0.43
N GLY A 347 -28.32 -2.90 -1.62
CA GLY A 347 -27.89 -3.55 -2.86
C GLY A 347 -26.42 -3.23 -3.14
N TYR A 348 -25.72 -4.15 -3.81
CA TYR A 348 -24.29 -4.04 -4.09
C TYR A 348 -24.06 -3.87 -5.59
N PRO A 349 -23.55 -2.72 -6.07
CA PRO A 349 -23.35 -2.52 -7.49
C PRO A 349 -22.29 -3.48 -8.05
N ASP A 350 -22.50 -3.94 -9.27
CA ASP A 350 -21.59 -4.84 -9.95
C ASP A 350 -20.48 -4.05 -10.66
N PHE A 351 -19.42 -3.75 -9.93
CA PHE A 351 -18.27 -3.01 -10.44
C PHE A 351 -17.45 -3.79 -11.49
N THR A 352 -17.73 -5.07 -11.73
CA THR A 352 -17.13 -5.82 -12.84
C THR A 352 -17.67 -5.35 -14.19
N LYS A 353 -18.90 -4.81 -14.23
CA LYS A 353 -19.51 -4.22 -15.43
C LYS A 353 -18.87 -2.87 -15.77
N PRO A 354 -18.27 -2.71 -16.97
CA PRO A 354 -17.68 -1.43 -17.37
C PRO A 354 -18.70 -0.28 -17.41
N GLU A 355 -19.96 -0.56 -17.76
CA GLU A 355 -21.03 0.44 -17.79
C GLU A 355 -21.40 0.93 -16.39
N MET A 356 -21.37 0.05 -15.38
CA MET A 356 -21.56 0.43 -13.98
C MET A 356 -20.41 1.31 -13.50
N ARG A 357 -19.15 0.96 -13.84
CA ARG A 357 -17.98 1.81 -13.51
C ARG A 357 -18.07 3.19 -14.16
N ALA A 358 -18.46 3.25 -15.43
CA ALA A 358 -18.63 4.52 -16.14
C ALA A 358 -19.75 5.38 -15.52
N TRP A 359 -20.87 4.76 -15.15
CA TRP A 359 -21.95 5.46 -14.43
C TRP A 359 -21.50 5.93 -13.05
N TRP A 360 -20.80 5.09 -12.28
CA TRP A 360 -20.23 5.47 -10.98
C TRP A 360 -19.30 6.67 -11.11
N ALA A 361 -18.38 6.66 -12.08
CA ALA A 361 -17.48 7.78 -12.35
C ALA A 361 -18.25 9.08 -12.62
N SER A 362 -19.32 9.02 -13.42
CA SER A 362 -20.17 10.18 -13.71
C SER A 362 -20.89 10.77 -12.49
N MET A 363 -21.13 9.96 -11.45
CA MET A 363 -21.77 10.44 -10.22
C MET A 363 -20.88 11.40 -9.43
N PHE A 364 -19.57 11.45 -9.70
CA PHE A 364 -18.64 12.40 -9.07
C PHE A 364 -18.61 13.78 -9.73
N ALA A 365 -19.31 13.98 -10.85
CA ALA A 365 -19.45 15.32 -11.44
C ALA A 365 -20.07 16.29 -10.42
N TYR A 366 -19.62 17.55 -10.38
CA TYR A 366 -20.03 18.50 -9.34
C TYR A 366 -21.54 18.81 -9.32
N ASP A 367 -22.22 18.62 -10.45
CA ASP A 367 -23.68 18.74 -10.60
C ASP A 367 -24.42 17.45 -10.22
N GLN A 368 -23.76 16.29 -10.18
CA GLN A 368 -24.33 15.03 -9.72
C GLN A 368 -24.09 14.80 -8.22
N TYR A 369 -22.88 15.06 -7.73
CA TYR A 369 -22.54 15.07 -6.31
C TYR A 369 -22.72 16.48 -5.75
N GLU A 370 -23.98 16.90 -5.61
CA GLU A 370 -24.31 18.22 -5.10
C GLU A 370 -23.66 18.48 -3.73
N GLY A 371 -23.09 19.67 -3.56
CA GLY A 371 -22.35 20.05 -2.36
C GLY A 371 -20.84 19.84 -2.45
N SER A 372 -20.36 19.00 -3.38
CA SER A 372 -18.93 18.81 -3.63
C SER A 372 -18.26 20.02 -4.31
N MET A 373 -16.93 20.11 -4.17
CA MET A 373 -16.03 21.11 -4.77
C MET A 373 -14.69 20.48 -5.14
N GLU A 374 -13.84 21.21 -5.85
CA GLU A 374 -12.52 20.74 -6.34
C GLU A 374 -11.57 20.23 -5.24
N ASN A 375 -11.72 20.70 -3.99
CA ASN A 375 -10.92 20.27 -2.86
C ASN A 375 -11.53 19.09 -2.06
N LEU A 376 -12.62 18.46 -2.55
CA LEU A 376 -13.20 17.24 -1.95
C LEU A 376 -12.69 16.00 -2.68
N PHE A 377 -12.09 15.06 -1.97
CA PHE A 377 -11.62 13.77 -2.46
C PHE A 377 -12.39 12.62 -1.80
N THR A 378 -12.07 11.37 -2.13
CA THR A 378 -12.91 10.21 -1.81
C THR A 378 -12.13 9.15 -1.05
N TRP A 379 -12.82 8.52 -0.11
CA TRP A 379 -12.41 7.29 0.55
C TRP A 379 -13.40 6.19 0.19
N ASN A 380 -12.93 5.09 -0.38
CA ASN A 380 -13.73 3.87 -0.54
C ASN A 380 -13.40 2.92 0.60
N ASP A 381 -14.38 2.67 1.46
CA ASP A 381 -14.31 1.64 2.49
C ASP A 381 -15.27 0.49 2.15
N MET A 382 -15.26 -0.56 2.96
CA MET A 382 -16.24 -1.65 2.91
C MET A 382 -16.31 -2.34 1.54
N ASN A 383 -15.23 -2.29 0.76
CA ASN A 383 -15.20 -2.64 -0.67
C ASN A 383 -14.60 -4.01 -0.96
N GLU A 384 -14.54 -4.89 0.05
CA GLU A 384 -14.17 -6.29 -0.11
C GLU A 384 -15.05 -7.05 -1.11
N PRO A 385 -16.41 -7.01 -1.09
CA PRO A 385 -17.34 -6.15 -0.33
C PRO A 385 -17.69 -6.65 1.08
N SER A 386 -17.84 -5.74 2.04
CA SER A 386 -18.32 -6.08 3.39
C SER A 386 -19.85 -6.20 3.40
N VAL A 387 -20.34 -7.35 3.84
CA VAL A 387 -21.76 -7.70 3.96
C VAL A 387 -22.02 -8.29 5.34
N PHE A 388 -22.58 -7.52 6.27
CA PHE A 388 -22.67 -7.88 7.70
C PHE A 388 -23.40 -9.19 7.98
N ASN A 389 -24.37 -9.54 7.15
CA ASN A 389 -25.13 -10.77 7.26
C ASN A 389 -24.74 -11.82 6.20
N GLY A 390 -23.61 -11.65 5.51
CA GLY A 390 -23.09 -12.60 4.56
C GLY A 390 -22.11 -13.60 5.19
N PRO A 391 -21.78 -14.69 4.47
CA PRO A 391 -20.74 -15.61 4.92
C PRO A 391 -19.42 -14.84 5.08
N GLU A 392 -18.75 -15.03 6.22
CA GLU A 392 -17.47 -14.37 6.51
C GLU A 392 -17.51 -12.83 6.40
N VAL A 393 -18.69 -12.22 6.57
CA VAL A 393 -18.88 -10.77 6.39
C VAL A 393 -18.65 -10.32 4.94
N THR A 394 -18.88 -11.20 3.96
CA THR A 394 -18.81 -10.86 2.53
C THR A 394 -19.94 -11.47 1.71
N MET A 395 -19.94 -11.23 0.41
CA MET A 395 -20.94 -11.70 -0.55
C MET A 395 -20.95 -13.23 -0.65
N HIS A 396 -22.12 -13.82 -0.92
CA HIS A 396 -22.23 -15.25 -1.20
C HIS A 396 -21.43 -15.63 -2.47
N LYS A 397 -20.72 -16.76 -2.41
CA LYS A 397 -19.87 -17.23 -3.53
C LYS A 397 -20.64 -17.48 -4.84
N ASP A 398 -21.88 -17.95 -4.73
CA ASP A 398 -22.80 -18.22 -5.84
C ASP A 398 -23.59 -16.97 -6.33
N ALA A 399 -23.27 -15.77 -5.81
CA ALA A 399 -23.77 -14.53 -6.40
C ALA A 399 -23.16 -14.32 -7.80
N LEU A 400 -23.90 -13.68 -8.70
CA LEU A 400 -23.58 -13.61 -10.11
C LEU A 400 -23.19 -12.19 -10.55
N HIS A 401 -22.05 -12.12 -11.23
CA HIS A 401 -21.48 -10.95 -11.90
C HIS A 401 -21.51 -11.20 -13.41
N GLY A 402 -22.68 -11.01 -14.02
CA GLY A 402 -22.92 -11.40 -15.41
C GLY A 402 -22.87 -12.93 -15.58
N LYS A 403 -21.77 -13.44 -16.16
CA LYS A 403 -21.54 -14.88 -16.37
C LYS A 403 -20.62 -15.52 -15.32
N TRP A 404 -19.99 -14.70 -14.49
CA TRP A 404 -19.05 -15.15 -13.46
C TRP A 404 -19.76 -15.26 -12.12
N GLU A 405 -19.35 -16.22 -11.31
CA GLU A 405 -19.73 -16.27 -9.91
C GLU A 405 -18.88 -15.28 -9.11
N HIS A 406 -19.33 -14.92 -7.92
CA HIS A 406 -18.57 -14.05 -7.03
C HIS A 406 -17.23 -14.70 -6.64
N ARG A 407 -17.20 -16.03 -6.48
CA ARG A 407 -15.97 -16.79 -6.22
C ARG A 407 -14.86 -16.54 -7.26
N ASP A 408 -15.22 -16.23 -8.50
CA ASP A 408 -14.25 -16.06 -9.60
C ASP A 408 -13.55 -14.69 -9.58
N ILE A 409 -14.20 -13.69 -8.97
CA ILE A 409 -13.82 -12.27 -9.10
C ILE A 409 -13.69 -11.54 -7.76
N HIS A 410 -13.90 -12.24 -6.65
CA HIS A 410 -13.99 -11.64 -5.32
C HIS A 410 -12.84 -10.66 -5.03
N ASN A 411 -11.59 -11.11 -5.18
CA ASN A 411 -10.44 -10.29 -4.83
C ASN A 411 -10.24 -9.05 -5.73
N ILE A 412 -10.89 -8.97 -6.90
CA ILE A 412 -10.82 -7.80 -7.80
C ILE A 412 -12.02 -6.85 -7.66
N TYR A 413 -13.01 -7.16 -6.83
CA TYR A 413 -14.18 -6.28 -6.62
C TYR A 413 -13.73 -4.90 -6.10
N GLY A 414 -12.94 -4.88 -5.01
CA GLY A 414 -12.44 -3.63 -4.41
C GLY A 414 -11.55 -2.80 -5.34
N LEU A 415 -10.70 -3.46 -6.14
CA LEU A 415 -9.92 -2.83 -7.21
C LEU A 415 -10.81 -2.03 -8.16
N TYR A 416 -11.94 -2.61 -8.59
CA TYR A 416 -12.83 -1.94 -9.54
C TYR A 416 -13.61 -0.78 -8.92
N VAL A 417 -13.93 -0.84 -7.62
CA VAL A 417 -14.52 0.29 -6.88
C VAL A 417 -13.54 1.46 -6.88
N GLN A 418 -12.29 1.22 -6.46
CA GLN A 418 -11.26 2.25 -6.43
C GLN A 418 -10.98 2.83 -7.81
N MET A 419 -10.89 1.97 -8.84
CA MET A 419 -10.71 2.37 -10.24
C MET A 419 -11.81 3.32 -10.72
N ALA A 420 -13.08 2.97 -10.48
CA ALA A 420 -14.22 3.77 -10.92
C ALA A 420 -14.28 5.12 -10.19
N THR A 421 -13.95 5.15 -8.89
CA THR A 421 -13.90 6.37 -8.09
C THR A 421 -12.77 7.30 -8.54
N ALA A 422 -11.57 6.76 -8.80
CA ALA A 422 -10.44 7.53 -9.29
C ALA A 422 -10.75 8.15 -10.66
N GLU A 423 -11.36 7.37 -11.55
CA GLU A 423 -11.83 7.84 -12.85
C GLU A 423 -12.88 8.97 -12.70
N GLY A 424 -13.81 8.86 -11.75
CA GLY A 424 -14.79 9.92 -11.47
C GLY A 424 -14.14 11.24 -11.04
N GLN A 425 -13.11 11.18 -10.21
CA GLN A 425 -12.36 12.38 -9.80
C GLN A 425 -11.55 13.00 -10.96
N ILE A 426 -11.03 12.19 -11.88
CA ILE A 426 -10.38 12.66 -13.10
C ILE A 426 -11.42 13.35 -14.00
N GLN A 427 -12.55 12.69 -14.25
CA GLN A 427 -13.59 13.18 -15.16
C GLN A 427 -14.21 14.51 -14.71
N ARG A 428 -14.52 14.68 -13.42
CA ARG A 428 -15.12 15.93 -12.91
C ARG A 428 -14.21 17.16 -13.09
N SER A 429 -12.90 16.96 -13.27
CA SER A 429 -11.92 18.02 -13.55
C SER A 429 -11.70 18.27 -15.05
N GLY A 430 -12.36 17.52 -15.92
CA GLY A 430 -12.09 17.54 -17.36
C GLY A 430 -10.77 16.85 -17.74
N GLY A 431 -10.28 15.92 -16.91
CA GLY A 431 -9.03 15.20 -17.15
C GLY A 431 -7.75 15.96 -16.78
N VAL A 432 -7.86 17.01 -15.97
CA VAL A 432 -6.73 17.86 -15.58
C VAL A 432 -6.12 17.42 -14.26
N GLU A 433 -6.95 17.14 -13.25
CA GLU A 433 -6.53 16.88 -11.88
C GLU A 433 -6.23 15.41 -11.62
N ARG A 434 -5.16 15.14 -10.87
CA ARG A 434 -4.83 13.78 -10.42
C ARG A 434 -5.79 13.38 -9.28
N PRO A 435 -6.26 12.13 -9.26
CA PRO A 435 -7.16 11.68 -8.21
C PRO A 435 -6.39 11.44 -6.90
N PHE A 436 -7.12 11.50 -5.79
CA PHE A 436 -6.71 10.88 -4.53
C PHE A 436 -7.89 10.06 -4.00
N VAL A 437 -7.68 8.73 -3.99
CA VAL A 437 -8.65 7.75 -3.49
C VAL A 437 -7.93 6.81 -2.55
N LEU A 438 -8.40 6.77 -1.30
CA LEU A 438 -8.01 5.72 -0.35
C LEU A 438 -8.95 4.52 -0.51
N THR A 439 -8.43 3.30 -0.52
CA THR A 439 -9.22 2.06 -0.59
C THR A 439 -8.85 1.10 0.54
N ARG A 440 -9.82 0.33 1.05
CA ARG A 440 -9.56 -0.75 2.02
C ARG A 440 -9.17 -2.02 1.31
N ALA A 441 -10.05 -2.52 0.44
CA ALA A 441 -9.78 -3.68 -0.38
C ALA A 441 -9.00 -3.32 -1.64
N PHE A 442 -8.09 -4.20 -2.03
CA PHE A 442 -7.19 -4.01 -3.17
C PHE A 442 -6.76 -5.33 -3.80
N PHE A 443 -6.21 -5.23 -5.03
CA PHE A 443 -5.61 -6.34 -5.76
C PHE A 443 -4.33 -5.91 -6.49
N ALA A 444 -3.66 -6.85 -7.15
CA ALA A 444 -2.60 -6.55 -8.12
C ALA A 444 -3.07 -5.51 -9.15
N GLY A 445 -2.48 -4.32 -9.12
CA GLY A 445 -2.87 -3.18 -9.97
C GLY A 445 -3.53 -2.01 -9.24
N SER A 446 -3.92 -2.16 -7.96
CA SER A 446 -4.50 -1.07 -7.15
C SER A 446 -3.56 0.13 -6.97
N GLN A 447 -2.25 -0.07 -7.07
CA GLN A 447 -1.26 1.02 -7.04
C GLN A 447 -1.52 2.09 -8.10
N ARG A 448 -2.24 1.77 -9.20
CA ARG A 448 -2.57 2.72 -10.26
C ARG A 448 -3.65 3.75 -9.87
N TYR A 449 -4.34 3.56 -8.75
CA TYR A 449 -5.57 4.31 -8.44
C TYR A 449 -5.52 5.11 -7.14
N GLY A 450 -4.48 4.97 -6.32
CA GLY A 450 -4.31 5.80 -5.14
C GLY A 450 -3.57 5.12 -4.00
N ALA A 451 -4.10 5.31 -2.79
CA ALA A 451 -3.54 4.82 -1.53
C ALA A 451 -4.33 3.62 -0.99
N VAL A 452 -3.68 2.84 -0.13
CA VAL A 452 -4.31 1.82 0.72
C VAL A 452 -3.95 2.09 2.19
N TRP A 453 -4.72 1.53 3.13
CA TRP A 453 -4.33 1.46 4.54
C TRP A 453 -4.66 0.10 5.13
N THR A 454 -4.04 -0.23 6.25
CA THR A 454 -4.10 -1.57 6.86
C THR A 454 -5.36 -1.86 7.69
N GLY A 455 -6.48 -1.24 7.31
CA GLY A 455 -7.78 -1.38 7.97
C GLY A 455 -7.80 -1.06 9.47
N ASP A 456 -8.66 -1.78 10.18
CA ASP A 456 -9.12 -1.45 11.53
C ASP A 456 -8.18 -2.00 12.61
N ASN A 457 -6.99 -1.40 12.75
CA ASN A 457 -6.00 -1.76 13.75
C ASN A 457 -6.40 -1.35 15.20
N ALA A 458 -5.68 -1.83 16.22
CA ALA A 458 -5.95 -1.48 17.62
C ALA A 458 -4.94 -0.48 18.19
N ALA A 459 -5.35 0.36 19.15
CA ALA A 459 -4.50 1.30 19.88
C ALA A 459 -3.57 0.60 20.88
N GLU A 460 -2.69 -0.26 20.38
CA GLU A 460 -1.75 -1.09 21.15
C GLU A 460 -0.36 -1.07 20.52
N TRP A 461 0.68 -1.28 21.34
CA TRP A 461 2.09 -1.19 20.91
C TRP A 461 2.45 -2.21 19.82
N ASP A 462 1.90 -3.42 19.88
CA ASP A 462 2.17 -4.44 18.85
C ASP A 462 1.52 -4.08 17.50
N HIS A 463 0.39 -3.38 17.49
CA HIS A 463 -0.20 -2.83 16.24
C HIS A 463 0.59 -1.64 15.70
N LEU A 464 1.22 -0.84 16.56
CA LEU A 464 2.20 0.15 16.11
C LEU A 464 3.40 -0.56 15.45
N LYS A 465 3.92 -1.62 16.07
CA LYS A 465 5.06 -2.39 15.56
C LYS A 465 4.74 -3.08 14.22
N ILE A 466 3.62 -3.80 14.13
CA ILE A 466 3.23 -4.55 12.93
C ILE A 466 2.95 -3.64 11.71
N SER A 467 2.67 -2.35 11.93
CA SER A 467 2.46 -1.41 10.82
C SER A 467 3.68 -1.32 9.89
N ILE A 468 4.88 -1.56 10.40
CA ILE A 468 6.11 -1.53 9.61
C ILE A 468 6.16 -2.72 8.62
N PRO A 469 6.17 -4.00 9.06
CA PRO A 469 6.20 -5.13 8.13
C PRO A 469 5.02 -5.15 7.15
N MET A 470 3.81 -4.72 7.56
CA MET A 470 2.65 -4.63 6.67
C MET A 470 2.84 -3.60 5.54
N CYS A 471 3.30 -2.38 5.86
CA CYS A 471 3.59 -1.39 4.83
C CYS A 471 4.76 -1.81 3.92
N LEU A 472 5.77 -2.49 4.49
CA LEU A 472 6.91 -3.00 3.74
C LEU A 472 6.50 -4.12 2.77
N SER A 473 5.65 -5.05 3.18
CA SER A 473 5.19 -6.16 2.33
C SER A 473 4.40 -5.62 1.13
N LEU A 474 3.52 -4.64 1.34
CA LEU A 474 2.78 -3.94 0.28
C LEU A 474 3.70 -3.18 -0.68
N GLY A 475 4.71 -2.49 -0.15
CA GLY A 475 5.72 -1.79 -0.96
C GLY A 475 6.48 -2.73 -1.90
N LEU A 476 6.89 -3.92 -1.41
CA LEU A 476 7.59 -4.93 -2.21
C LEU A 476 6.79 -5.45 -3.41
N VAL A 477 5.46 -5.39 -3.32
CA VAL A 477 4.54 -5.84 -4.38
C VAL A 477 3.84 -4.67 -5.09
N GLY A 478 4.49 -3.49 -5.10
CA GLY A 478 4.14 -2.36 -5.96
C GLY A 478 3.19 -1.33 -5.36
N VAL A 479 2.58 -1.59 -4.20
CA VAL A 479 1.71 -0.63 -3.51
C VAL A 479 2.55 0.22 -2.56
N SER A 480 3.16 1.27 -3.11
CA SER A 480 4.04 2.16 -2.35
C SER A 480 3.29 3.16 -1.48
N PHE A 481 2.02 3.45 -1.78
CA PHE A 481 1.23 4.43 -1.04
C PHE A 481 0.38 3.76 0.07
N CYS A 482 1.07 3.28 1.11
CA CYS A 482 0.47 2.55 2.23
C CYS A 482 0.75 3.24 3.57
N GLY A 483 -0.13 3.03 4.56
CA GLY A 483 0.03 3.46 5.94
C GLY A 483 -0.93 2.72 6.87
N ALA A 484 -0.77 2.92 8.18
CA ALA A 484 -1.69 2.44 9.21
C ALA A 484 -2.31 3.61 9.97
N ASP A 485 -3.48 3.41 10.58
CA ASP A 485 -4.14 4.48 11.32
C ASP A 485 -3.35 4.88 12.56
N VAL A 486 -2.90 6.14 12.57
CA VAL A 486 -2.07 6.69 13.65
C VAL A 486 -2.88 6.77 14.93
N GLY A 487 -2.36 6.15 15.98
CA GLY A 487 -2.96 5.99 17.30
C GLY A 487 -3.91 4.79 17.44
N GLY A 488 -4.10 3.99 16.38
CA GLY A 488 -4.88 2.75 16.37
C GLY A 488 -6.39 2.97 16.35
N PHE A 489 -7.11 2.38 15.40
CA PHE A 489 -8.53 2.61 15.18
C PHE A 489 -9.38 2.25 16.41
N PHE A 490 -9.27 1.02 16.92
CA PHE A 490 -9.95 0.59 18.15
C PHE A 490 -9.21 1.03 19.42
N LYS A 491 -9.94 1.10 20.55
CA LYS A 491 -9.41 1.42 21.90
C LYS A 491 -8.88 2.86 22.00
N ASN A 492 -8.38 3.24 23.19
CA ASN A 492 -7.79 4.56 23.43
C ASN A 492 -6.28 4.38 23.69
N PRO A 493 -5.38 4.99 22.90
CA PRO A 493 -3.95 4.87 23.14
C PRO A 493 -3.54 5.61 24.41
N SER A 494 -2.49 5.12 25.09
CA SER A 494 -1.78 5.94 26.07
C SER A 494 -1.15 7.16 25.37
N THR A 495 -0.86 8.21 26.14
CA THR A 495 -0.22 9.40 25.56
C THR A 495 1.16 9.09 24.96
N GLU A 496 1.93 8.21 25.60
CA GLU A 496 3.22 7.76 25.07
C GLU A 496 3.04 7.04 23.73
N LEU A 497 2.11 6.07 23.67
CA LEU A 497 1.82 5.33 22.45
C LEU A 497 1.39 6.27 21.33
N LEU A 498 0.51 7.25 21.60
CA LEU A 498 0.07 8.20 20.58
C LEU A 498 1.24 9.01 20.03
N VAL A 499 2.13 9.53 20.89
CA VAL A 499 3.33 10.28 20.45
C VAL A 499 4.23 9.39 19.59
N ARG A 500 4.50 8.15 20.02
CA ARG A 500 5.30 7.19 19.23
C ARG A 500 4.64 6.84 17.90
N TRP A 501 3.33 6.75 17.85
CA TRP A 501 2.61 6.48 16.61
C TRP A 501 2.69 7.65 15.62
N TYR A 502 2.59 8.89 16.09
CA TYR A 502 2.85 10.05 15.23
C TYR A 502 4.27 10.05 14.69
N GLN A 503 5.24 9.59 15.49
CA GLN A 503 6.63 9.46 15.06
C GLN A 503 6.82 8.41 13.98
N THR A 504 6.22 7.23 14.13
CA THR A 504 6.26 6.18 13.09
C THR A 504 5.51 6.61 11.83
N GLY A 505 4.27 7.08 11.98
CA GLY A 505 3.40 7.44 10.85
C GLY A 505 3.93 8.59 10.00
N ALA A 506 4.62 9.56 10.60
CA ALA A 506 5.25 10.66 9.85
C ALA A 506 6.31 10.17 8.85
N TYR A 507 6.89 8.99 9.09
CA TYR A 507 7.88 8.34 8.25
C TYR A 507 7.30 7.18 7.39
N GLN A 508 5.98 6.96 7.40
CA GLN A 508 5.28 6.04 6.50
C GLN A 508 4.67 6.77 5.29
N PRO A 509 4.52 6.13 4.11
CA PRO A 509 4.08 6.80 2.89
C PRO A 509 2.72 7.51 2.99
N PHE A 510 1.68 6.83 3.51
CA PHE A 510 0.38 7.41 3.81
C PHE A 510 0.27 7.73 5.31
N PHE A 511 -0.08 8.97 5.66
CA PHE A 511 -0.01 9.46 7.04
C PHE A 511 -1.35 10.04 7.52
N ARG A 512 -2.18 9.17 8.11
CA ARG A 512 -3.52 9.51 8.63
C ARG A 512 -3.66 9.11 10.10
N ALA A 513 -4.18 10.02 10.92
CA ALA A 513 -4.77 9.65 12.21
C ALA A 513 -6.26 9.41 12.01
N HIS A 514 -6.76 8.28 12.52
CA HIS A 514 -8.16 7.90 12.46
C HIS A 514 -8.52 7.07 13.70
N ALA A 515 -9.81 7.03 14.06
CA ALA A 515 -10.30 6.51 15.33
C ALA A 515 -11.74 6.00 15.22
N HIS A 516 -12.05 4.89 15.89
CA HIS A 516 -13.38 4.30 15.97
C HIS A 516 -14.38 5.18 16.72
N LEU A 517 -15.68 4.97 16.49
CA LEU A 517 -16.80 5.74 17.05
C LEU A 517 -16.72 5.91 18.58
N ASP A 518 -16.49 4.81 19.29
CA ASP A 518 -16.50 4.75 20.76
C ASP A 518 -15.23 5.34 21.42
N THR A 519 -14.28 5.82 20.62
CA THR A 519 -13.03 6.37 21.15
C THR A 519 -13.20 7.82 21.61
N THR A 520 -12.42 8.19 22.62
CA THR A 520 -12.29 9.58 23.02
C THR A 520 -11.67 10.42 21.90
N ARG A 521 -11.99 11.72 21.89
CA ARG A 521 -11.36 12.67 20.96
C ARG A 521 -9.86 12.70 21.21
N ARG A 522 -9.09 12.66 20.12
CA ARG A 522 -7.63 12.58 20.18
C ARG A 522 -6.93 13.41 19.10
N GLU A 523 -7.53 14.55 18.73
CA GLU A 523 -6.79 15.56 17.99
C GLU A 523 -5.50 15.94 18.75
N PRO A 524 -4.39 16.23 18.05
CA PRO A 524 -3.05 16.17 18.64
C PRO A 524 -2.76 17.20 19.75
N TRP A 525 -3.64 18.19 19.93
CA TRP A 525 -3.55 19.19 20.99
C TRP A 525 -4.24 18.80 22.32
N LEU A 526 -4.93 17.66 22.36
CA LEU A 526 -5.71 17.25 23.54
C LEU A 526 -4.88 16.59 24.66
N PHE A 527 -3.58 16.34 24.44
CA PHE A 527 -2.72 15.56 25.34
C PHE A 527 -1.73 16.41 26.15
N GLY A 528 -2.05 17.69 26.37
CA GLY A 528 -1.21 18.62 27.11
C GLY A 528 -0.05 19.20 26.29
N PRO A 529 0.47 20.38 26.68
CA PRO A 529 1.34 21.19 25.83
C PRO A 529 2.67 20.52 25.47
N GLU A 530 3.21 19.67 26.34
CA GLU A 530 4.46 18.95 26.10
C GLU A 530 4.29 17.94 24.96
N ASN A 531 3.28 17.06 25.05
CA ASN A 531 3.02 16.04 24.03
C ASN A 531 2.55 16.66 22.72
N THR A 532 1.77 17.75 22.78
CA THR A 532 1.41 18.55 21.59
C THR A 532 2.66 19.08 20.88
N ALA A 533 3.67 19.54 21.61
CA ALA A 533 4.92 20.01 21.01
C ALA A 533 5.69 18.86 20.33
N LEU A 534 5.70 17.66 20.92
CA LEU A 534 6.34 16.46 20.35
C LEU A 534 5.64 16.02 19.05
N ILE A 535 4.31 15.96 19.06
CA ILE A 535 3.52 15.60 17.87
C ILE A 535 3.65 16.67 16.79
N ARG A 536 3.58 17.96 17.17
CA ARG A 536 3.82 19.08 16.25
C ARG A 536 5.15 18.94 15.54
N GLU A 537 6.22 18.69 16.29
CA GLU A 537 7.57 18.64 15.74
C GLU A 537 7.72 17.54 14.70
N VAL A 538 7.21 16.34 14.96
CA VAL A 538 7.32 15.24 13.99
C VAL A 538 6.45 15.45 12.74
N ILE A 539 5.27 16.04 12.89
CA ILE A 539 4.45 16.45 11.74
C ILE A 539 5.22 17.51 10.93
N ARG A 540 5.84 18.51 11.57
CA ARG A 540 6.65 19.52 10.86
C ARG A 540 7.85 18.91 10.14
N GLN A 541 8.49 17.87 10.70
CA GLN A 541 9.55 17.13 10.02
C GLN A 541 9.05 16.43 8.75
N ARG A 542 7.87 15.81 8.80
CA ARG A 542 7.20 15.27 7.60
C ARG A 542 6.98 16.35 6.55
N TYR A 543 6.45 17.51 6.93
CA TYR A 543 6.24 18.63 5.99
C TYR A 543 7.54 19.15 5.37
N ALA A 544 8.61 19.27 6.17
CA ALA A 544 9.92 19.67 5.66
C ALA A 544 10.49 18.66 4.66
N LEU A 545 10.19 17.36 4.81
CA LEU A 545 10.61 16.27 3.93
C LEU A 545 9.71 16.05 2.70
N LEU A 546 8.59 16.76 2.55
CA LEU A 546 7.69 16.59 1.40
C LEU A 546 8.39 16.62 0.03
N PRO A 547 9.40 17.47 -0.23
CA PRO A 547 10.14 17.42 -1.51
C PRO A 547 10.80 16.06 -1.78
N TYR A 548 11.36 15.44 -0.75
CA TYR A 548 12.01 14.13 -0.87
C TYR A 548 10.97 13.03 -1.08
N TRP A 549 9.92 13.01 -0.26
CA TRP A 549 8.78 12.08 -0.45
C TRP A 549 8.22 12.17 -1.87
N TYR A 550 7.98 13.37 -2.36
CA TYR A 550 7.38 13.61 -3.67
C TYR A 550 8.30 13.15 -4.82
N GLN A 551 9.61 13.38 -4.71
CA GLN A 551 10.60 12.87 -5.66
C GLN A 551 10.66 11.33 -5.65
N LEU A 552 10.56 10.68 -4.48
CA LEU A 552 10.49 9.22 -4.40
C LEU A 552 9.19 8.66 -5.00
N PHE A 553 8.06 9.33 -4.82
CA PHE A 553 6.82 8.94 -5.48
C PHE A 553 6.88 9.12 -7.01
N TYR A 554 7.59 10.13 -7.51
CA TYR A 554 7.88 10.22 -8.94
C TYR A 554 8.76 9.04 -9.41
N GLN A 555 9.75 8.63 -8.63
CA GLN A 555 10.57 7.46 -8.92
C GLN A 555 9.71 6.17 -8.93
N ALA A 556 8.84 5.97 -7.93
CA ALA A 556 7.93 4.83 -7.88
C ALA A 556 7.00 4.81 -9.10
N HIS A 557 6.46 5.98 -9.47
CA HIS A 557 5.63 6.14 -10.67
C HIS A 557 6.38 5.82 -11.97
N LYS A 558 7.67 6.16 -12.08
CA LYS A 558 8.45 5.90 -13.30
C LYS A 558 9.05 4.49 -13.37
N THR A 559 9.33 3.86 -12.24
CA THR A 559 10.19 2.65 -12.19
C THR A 559 9.59 1.45 -11.47
N GLY A 560 8.55 1.66 -10.66
CA GLY A 560 8.02 0.62 -9.77
C GLY A 560 8.87 0.37 -8.52
N MET A 561 9.93 1.15 -8.27
CA MET A 561 10.69 1.04 -7.02
C MET A 561 9.83 1.41 -5.81
N PRO A 562 9.88 0.63 -4.70
CA PRO A 562 9.19 1.00 -3.47
C PRO A 562 9.71 2.31 -2.88
N VAL A 563 8.82 3.10 -2.29
CA VAL A 563 9.17 4.32 -1.55
C VAL A 563 9.74 3.98 -0.17
N MET A 564 9.02 3.17 0.61
CA MET A 564 9.46 2.61 1.89
C MET A 564 10.02 1.21 1.63
N ARG A 565 11.26 0.92 2.04
CA ARG A 565 11.99 -0.29 1.63
C ARG A 565 12.55 -1.07 2.82
N PRO A 566 12.45 -2.41 2.80
CA PRO A 566 13.27 -3.23 3.66
C PRO A 566 14.75 -3.03 3.33
N LEU A 567 15.63 -3.14 4.32
CA LEU A 567 17.07 -2.92 4.12
C LEU A 567 17.65 -3.85 3.04
N TRP A 568 17.20 -5.10 2.95
CA TRP A 568 17.71 -6.07 1.98
C TRP A 568 17.54 -5.65 0.51
N VAL A 569 16.61 -4.73 0.21
CA VAL A 569 16.41 -4.21 -1.14
C VAL A 569 17.64 -3.44 -1.63
N ASP A 570 18.21 -2.60 -0.78
CA ASP A 570 19.40 -1.80 -1.06
C ASP A 570 20.70 -2.51 -0.64
N TYR A 571 20.61 -3.50 0.26
CA TYR A 571 21.72 -4.35 0.72
C TYR A 571 21.52 -5.85 0.40
N PRO A 572 21.33 -6.24 -0.87
CA PRO A 572 20.91 -7.60 -1.27
C PRO A 572 21.96 -8.71 -1.04
N LYS A 573 23.14 -8.35 -0.52
CA LYS A 573 24.21 -9.29 -0.18
C LYS A 573 24.47 -9.39 1.31
N ASP A 574 23.84 -8.52 2.10
CA ASP A 574 23.98 -8.47 3.54
C ASP A 574 22.89 -9.30 4.20
N THR A 575 23.21 -10.56 4.52
CA THR A 575 22.24 -11.52 5.06
C THR A 575 21.66 -11.09 6.40
N ALA A 576 22.32 -10.18 7.14
CA ALA A 576 21.78 -9.65 8.39
C ALA A 576 20.48 -8.87 8.18
N THR A 577 20.25 -8.35 6.96
CA THR A 577 19.09 -7.51 6.63
C THR A 577 17.86 -8.29 6.19
N PHE A 578 17.96 -9.60 5.95
CA PHE A 578 16.89 -10.39 5.31
C PHE A 578 15.71 -10.66 6.25
N THR A 579 15.87 -10.47 7.55
CA THR A 579 14.82 -10.65 8.56
C THR A 579 14.46 -9.38 9.30
N ILE A 580 15.07 -8.24 8.94
CA ILE A 580 14.83 -6.97 9.60
C ILE A 580 13.53 -6.36 9.09
N ASP A 581 12.61 -6.08 10.00
CA ASP A 581 11.31 -5.49 9.71
C ASP A 581 10.81 -4.47 10.76
N ASP A 582 11.68 -4.08 11.69
CA ASP A 582 11.48 -3.01 12.69
C ASP A 582 12.24 -1.71 12.34
N GLU A 583 13.04 -1.72 11.28
CA GLU A 583 13.63 -0.53 10.65
C GLU A 583 13.54 -0.64 9.12
N PHE A 584 13.56 0.52 8.48
CA PHE A 584 13.34 0.62 7.03
C PHE A 584 14.08 1.80 6.43
N LEU A 585 14.22 1.76 5.11
CA LEU A 585 14.67 2.90 4.32
C LEU A 585 13.49 3.68 3.75
N ILE A 586 13.63 5.00 3.66
CA ILE A 586 12.84 5.84 2.78
C ILE A 586 13.73 6.20 1.59
N GLY A 587 13.33 5.75 0.40
CA GLY A 587 14.21 5.73 -0.75
C GLY A 587 15.44 4.88 -0.48
N SER A 588 16.61 5.36 -0.88
CA SER A 588 17.91 4.74 -0.58
C SER A 588 18.69 5.47 0.51
N ASP A 589 18.14 6.57 1.06
CA ASP A 589 18.97 7.62 1.66
C ASP A 589 18.68 7.90 3.13
N LEU A 590 17.49 7.57 3.63
CA LEU A 590 17.14 7.74 5.04
C LEU A 590 16.81 6.37 5.66
N LEU A 591 17.53 5.98 6.70
CA LEU A 591 17.19 4.83 7.54
C LEU A 591 16.40 5.33 8.75
N VAL A 592 15.29 4.65 9.06
CA VAL A 592 14.38 4.99 10.15
C VAL A 592 14.20 3.75 11.02
N HIS A 593 14.40 3.91 12.34
CA HIS A 593 14.11 2.86 13.33
C HIS A 593 13.22 3.46 14.43
N PRO A 594 11.88 3.47 14.24
CA PRO A 594 10.96 4.07 15.19
C PRO A 594 10.97 3.35 16.54
N VAL A 595 10.67 4.07 17.62
CA VAL A 595 10.50 3.46 18.94
C VAL A 595 9.09 2.88 19.05
N THR A 596 8.98 1.56 19.10
CA THR A 596 7.70 0.83 19.08
C THR A 596 7.44 0.01 20.35
N GLU A 597 8.17 0.30 21.43
CA GLU A 597 8.02 -0.36 22.74
C GLU A 597 7.79 0.66 23.85
N GLU A 598 6.90 0.30 24.79
CA GLU A 598 6.54 1.15 25.94
C GLU A 598 7.72 1.38 26.89
N GLY A 599 7.93 2.63 27.31
CA GLY A 599 8.94 2.99 28.29
C GLY A 599 10.38 2.82 27.81
N SER A 600 10.60 2.60 26.51
CA SER A 600 11.91 2.38 25.94
C SER A 600 12.84 3.57 26.16
N ARG A 601 14.09 3.26 26.56
CA ARG A 601 15.17 4.24 26.80
C ARG A 601 16.30 4.14 25.78
N GLY A 602 16.23 3.15 24.89
CA GLY A 602 17.14 3.03 23.78
C GLY A 602 16.66 1.97 22.80
N VAL A 603 17.08 2.09 21.56
CA VAL A 603 16.85 1.10 20.51
C VAL A 603 18.17 0.65 19.92
N THR A 604 18.21 -0.50 19.24
CA THR A 604 19.40 -0.99 18.55
C THR A 604 19.13 -1.06 17.06
N ALA A 605 19.57 -0.04 16.32
CA ALA A 605 19.44 -0.01 14.86
C ALA A 605 20.62 -0.74 14.21
N TYR A 606 20.37 -1.51 13.15
CA TYR A 606 21.44 -2.05 12.32
C TYR A 606 21.75 -1.04 11.21
N LEU A 607 22.95 -0.48 11.24
CA LEU A 607 23.43 0.41 10.18
C LEU A 607 24.17 -0.45 9.14
N PRO A 608 23.61 -0.71 7.95
CA PRO A 608 24.20 -1.61 6.97
C PRO A 608 25.36 -0.96 6.19
N GLY A 609 26.09 -1.77 5.42
CA GLY A 609 27.13 -1.32 4.49
C GLY A 609 28.50 -1.06 5.13
N ALA A 610 29.44 -2.01 5.03
CA ALA A 610 30.74 -1.93 5.71
C ALA A 610 31.63 -0.74 5.28
N GLU A 611 31.47 -0.25 4.05
CA GLU A 611 32.20 0.92 3.52
C GLU A 611 31.34 2.20 3.56
N GLU A 612 30.15 2.12 4.15
CA GLU A 612 29.22 3.22 4.23
C GLU A 612 29.32 3.97 5.56
N VAL A 613 28.73 5.16 5.56
CA VAL A 613 28.65 6.02 6.73
C VAL A 613 27.22 6.52 6.84
N TRP A 614 26.76 6.72 8.06
CA TRP A 614 25.42 7.14 8.39
C TRP A 614 25.50 8.33 9.33
N TYR A 615 24.70 9.37 9.08
CA TYR A 615 24.66 10.58 9.88
C TYR A 615 23.32 10.66 10.59
N ASP A 616 23.33 10.75 11.92
CA ASP A 616 22.11 11.07 12.67
C ASP A 616 21.56 12.42 12.18
N VAL A 617 20.29 12.47 11.78
CA VAL A 617 19.73 13.66 11.13
C VAL A 617 19.49 14.84 12.08
N HIS A 618 19.55 14.60 13.38
CA HIS A 618 19.35 15.63 14.41
C HIS A 618 20.67 16.15 14.97
N THR A 619 21.62 15.25 15.25
CA THR A 619 22.91 15.57 15.87
C THR A 619 24.06 15.70 14.86
N PHE A 620 23.85 15.24 13.62
CA PHE A 620 24.87 15.11 12.57
C PHE A 620 26.05 14.22 12.96
N GLN A 621 25.92 13.43 14.05
CA GLN A 621 26.94 12.48 14.44
C GLN A 621 27.12 11.43 13.35
N LYS A 622 28.38 11.20 12.98
CA LYS A 622 28.76 10.21 11.98
C LYS A 622 28.95 8.84 12.63
N HIS A 623 28.38 7.82 12.02
CA HIS A 623 28.54 6.41 12.34
C HIS A 623 29.03 5.66 11.10
N ASN A 624 29.86 4.63 11.27
CA ASN A 624 30.22 3.73 10.16
C ASN A 624 29.11 2.68 9.99
N GLY A 625 28.97 2.07 8.81
CA GLY A 625 28.03 0.97 8.61
C GLY A 625 28.59 -0.39 9.05
N ALA A 626 27.82 -1.44 8.75
CA ALA A 626 27.96 -2.82 9.22
C ALA A 626 28.07 -2.94 10.75
N GLN A 627 27.20 -2.25 11.50
CA GLN A 627 27.18 -2.35 12.96
C GLN A 627 25.77 -2.26 13.55
N ASN A 628 25.58 -2.90 14.70
CA ASN A 628 24.44 -2.67 15.59
C ASN A 628 24.75 -1.49 16.50
N LEU A 629 24.02 -0.39 16.35
CA LEU A 629 24.20 0.83 17.12
C LEU A 629 23.11 0.95 18.19
N TYR A 630 23.50 0.94 19.46
CA TYR A 630 22.62 1.31 20.56
C TYR A 630 22.44 2.83 20.60
N ILE A 631 21.19 3.28 20.53
CA ILE A 631 20.81 4.69 20.44
C ILE A 631 19.96 5.00 21.67
N PRO A 632 20.44 5.82 22.62
CA PRO A 632 19.61 6.32 23.71
C PRO A 632 18.45 7.14 23.17
N VAL A 633 17.22 6.83 23.61
CA VAL A 633 16.01 7.55 23.18
C VAL A 633 15.29 8.16 24.37
N THR A 634 14.69 9.32 24.10
CA THR A 634 13.67 9.97 24.94
C THR A 634 12.36 10.00 24.16
N LEU A 635 11.28 10.50 24.76
CA LEU A 635 9.99 10.63 24.06
C LEU A 635 10.07 11.55 22.83
N SER A 636 11.03 12.48 22.77
CA SER A 636 11.24 13.34 21.59
C SER A 636 12.16 12.73 20.53
N SER A 637 12.85 11.63 20.83
CA SER A 637 13.83 11.03 19.92
C SER A 637 13.13 10.21 18.83
N ILE A 638 13.53 10.42 17.58
CA ILE A 638 13.13 9.62 16.42
C ILE A 638 14.44 9.18 15.74
N PRO A 639 14.87 7.92 15.92
CA PRO A 639 16.10 7.44 15.31
C PRO A 639 16.00 7.45 13.77
N VAL A 640 16.69 8.41 13.16
CA VAL A 640 16.74 8.59 11.71
C VAL A 640 18.16 8.93 11.28
N PHE A 641 18.65 8.25 10.26
CA PHE A 641 20.00 8.38 9.76
C PHE A 641 20.01 8.68 8.26
N GLN A 642 20.74 9.72 7.87
CA GLN A 642 21.03 10.01 6.47
C GLN A 642 22.26 9.20 6.03
N ARG A 643 22.11 8.43 4.95
CA ARG A 643 23.18 7.67 4.31
C ARG A 643 24.21 8.60 3.68
N GLY A 644 25.50 8.30 3.86
CA GLY A 644 26.58 8.93 3.11
C GLY A 644 26.46 8.64 1.61
N GLY A 645 26.69 9.65 0.77
CA GLY A 645 26.46 9.55 -0.67
C GLY A 645 25.13 10.17 -1.13
N SER A 646 24.31 10.74 -0.23
CA SER A 646 22.96 11.25 -0.52
C SER A 646 22.81 12.78 -0.42
N ILE A 647 21.86 13.34 -1.20
CA ILE A 647 21.35 14.72 -1.07
C ILE A 647 19.85 14.67 -0.78
N ILE A 648 19.43 15.24 0.34
CA ILE A 648 18.03 15.34 0.73
C ILE A 648 17.53 16.78 0.54
N PRO A 649 16.65 17.05 -0.43
CA PRO A 649 15.97 18.33 -0.54
C PRO A 649 14.88 18.47 0.52
N ARG A 650 14.84 19.61 1.19
CA ARG A 650 13.84 19.95 2.22
C ARG A 650 13.27 21.34 2.00
N LYS A 651 12.08 21.60 2.54
CA LYS A 651 11.53 22.96 2.73
C LYS A 651 11.43 23.26 4.23
N ASP A 652 12.49 23.84 4.79
CA ASP A 652 12.61 24.13 6.23
C ASP A 652 11.56 25.16 6.72
N ARG A 653 10.96 25.94 5.82
CA ARG A 653 9.87 26.89 6.13
C ARG A 653 8.53 26.17 6.19
N VAL A 654 8.32 25.36 7.21
CA VAL A 654 7.07 24.64 7.39
C VAL A 654 5.90 25.61 7.58
N ARG A 655 4.82 25.40 6.82
CA ARG A 655 3.57 26.16 6.87
C ARG A 655 2.39 25.25 7.17
N ARG A 656 1.20 25.84 7.32
CA ARG A 656 -0.04 25.15 7.74
C ARG A 656 -0.51 24.00 6.85
N SER A 657 -0.10 23.96 5.58
CA SER A 657 -0.41 22.92 4.60
C SER A 657 0.65 22.88 3.49
N SER A 658 0.71 21.78 2.73
CA SER A 658 1.71 21.56 1.68
C SER A 658 1.60 22.60 0.55
N THR A 659 0.38 22.96 0.15
CA THR A 659 0.10 23.96 -0.87
C THR A 659 0.60 25.35 -0.45
N CYS A 660 0.62 25.66 0.84
CA CYS A 660 1.23 26.92 1.30
C CYS A 660 2.76 26.94 1.07
N MET A 661 3.40 25.75 1.01
CA MET A 661 4.84 25.59 0.85
C MET A 661 5.28 25.49 -0.62
N GLU A 662 4.37 25.48 -1.58
CA GLU A 662 4.66 25.27 -3.01
C GLU A 662 5.77 26.18 -3.55
N ASN A 663 5.75 27.45 -3.16
CA ASN A 663 6.69 28.48 -3.59
C ASN A 663 7.80 28.78 -2.58
N ASP A 664 7.87 28.03 -1.48
CA ASP A 664 8.95 28.19 -0.51
C ASP A 664 10.29 27.65 -1.03
N PRO A 665 11.40 28.22 -0.54
CA PRO A 665 12.72 27.79 -0.94
C PRO A 665 13.14 26.44 -0.34
N TYR A 666 14.10 25.82 -1.01
CA TYR A 666 14.71 24.57 -0.61
C TYR A 666 15.96 24.76 0.24
N THR A 667 16.16 23.85 1.17
CA THR A 667 17.43 23.57 1.82
C THR A 667 17.94 22.21 1.35
N LEU A 668 19.21 22.12 0.95
CA LEU A 668 19.84 20.87 0.54
C LEU A 668 20.72 20.35 1.68
N TYR A 669 20.45 19.13 2.17
CA TYR A 669 21.30 18.42 3.12
C TYR A 669 22.10 17.36 2.36
N LEU A 670 23.40 17.57 2.19
CA LEU A 670 24.26 16.64 1.46
C LEU A 670 25.40 16.10 2.33
N THR A 671 25.91 14.96 1.91
CA THR A 671 27.11 14.32 2.45
C THR A 671 28.24 14.37 1.40
N ASN A 672 29.45 13.92 1.73
CA ASN A 672 30.57 13.92 0.77
C ASN A 672 30.36 12.93 -0.39
N LYS A 673 30.83 13.27 -1.60
CA LYS A 673 30.86 12.40 -2.81
C LYS A 673 29.51 11.77 -3.14
N THR A 674 28.61 12.55 -3.70
CA THR A 674 27.18 12.30 -3.52
C THR A 674 26.38 12.64 -4.77
N ASN A 675 25.28 11.93 -4.99
CA ASN A 675 24.27 12.26 -5.98
C ASN A 675 22.89 12.36 -5.31
N GLY A 676 22.01 13.15 -5.88
CA GLY A 676 20.59 13.20 -5.52
C GLY A 676 19.78 13.88 -6.59
N GLU A 677 18.48 13.94 -6.39
CA GLU A 677 17.56 14.51 -7.36
C GLU A 677 16.61 15.52 -6.70
N LEU A 678 16.08 16.43 -7.51
CA LEU A 678 15.00 17.32 -7.11
C LEU A 678 13.95 17.34 -8.21
N TYR A 679 12.71 17.02 -7.85
CA TYR A 679 11.55 17.04 -8.73
C TYR A 679 10.57 18.13 -8.32
N ILE A 680 10.06 18.91 -9.28
CA ILE A 680 9.09 19.99 -9.04
C ILE A 680 8.11 20.04 -10.22
N ASP A 681 6.81 19.96 -9.95
CA ASP A 681 5.72 20.28 -10.89
C ASP A 681 4.68 21.17 -10.16
N ASP A 682 3.47 21.30 -10.70
CA ASP A 682 2.38 22.03 -10.03
C ASP A 682 1.82 21.30 -8.79
N GLY A 683 2.21 20.05 -8.55
CA GLY A 683 1.82 19.30 -7.36
C GLY A 683 0.45 18.63 -7.43
N HIS A 684 -0.33 18.78 -8.50
CA HIS A 684 -1.71 18.30 -8.50
C HIS A 684 -2.24 17.80 -9.85
N SER A 685 -1.76 18.32 -10.99
CA SER A 685 -2.36 18.03 -12.30
C SER A 685 -1.60 16.95 -13.08
N PHE A 686 -2.17 16.49 -14.19
CA PHE A 686 -1.48 15.65 -15.18
C PHE A 686 -0.59 16.44 -16.16
N ASN A 687 -0.36 17.74 -15.95
CA ASN A 687 0.49 18.55 -16.85
C ASN A 687 1.94 18.04 -16.91
N TYR A 688 2.44 17.38 -15.85
CA TYR A 688 3.76 16.73 -15.87
C TYR A 688 3.90 15.68 -16.97
N ASP A 689 2.80 14.99 -17.32
CA ASP A 689 2.78 13.93 -18.33
C ASP A 689 2.28 14.46 -19.68
N THR A 690 1.13 15.14 -19.68
CA THR A 690 0.45 15.61 -20.90
C THR A 690 1.13 16.80 -21.58
N LYS A 691 1.81 17.65 -20.80
CA LYS A 691 2.47 18.87 -21.28
C LYS A 691 3.97 18.94 -20.98
N LYS A 692 4.51 17.96 -20.25
CA LYS A 692 5.89 17.96 -19.74
C LYS A 692 6.20 19.21 -18.90
N GLU A 693 5.23 19.65 -18.11
CA GLU A 693 5.37 20.81 -17.22
C GLU A 693 5.94 20.38 -15.86
N PHE A 694 7.23 20.10 -15.82
CA PHE A 694 7.97 19.86 -14.57
C PHE A 694 9.45 20.22 -14.70
N ILE A 695 10.13 20.28 -13.56
CA ILE A 695 11.58 20.41 -13.39
C ILE A 695 12.08 19.10 -12.79
N HIS A 696 13.14 18.53 -13.37
CA HIS A 696 13.84 17.39 -12.79
C HIS A 696 15.34 17.66 -12.82
N ARG A 697 15.95 17.81 -11.65
CA ARG A 697 17.35 18.19 -11.48
C ARG A 697 18.15 17.00 -10.99
N SER A 698 19.32 16.78 -11.59
CA SER A 698 20.39 16.03 -10.96
C SER A 698 21.21 16.99 -10.11
N LEU A 699 21.50 16.58 -8.88
CA LEU A 699 22.36 17.27 -7.94
C LEU A 699 23.57 16.37 -7.67
N THR A 700 24.77 16.83 -8.01
CA THR A 700 26.01 16.04 -7.84
C THR A 700 27.03 16.83 -7.04
N PHE A 701 27.51 16.27 -5.93
CA PHE A 701 28.63 16.81 -5.16
C PHE A 701 29.88 15.94 -5.33
N ALA A 702 30.84 16.43 -6.11
CA ALA A 702 32.10 15.75 -6.36
C ALA A 702 33.23 16.76 -6.55
N ASN A 703 34.45 16.40 -6.15
CA ASN A 703 35.65 17.23 -6.32
C ASN A 703 35.46 18.67 -5.79
N ASN A 704 34.84 18.80 -4.61
CA ASN A 704 34.52 20.08 -3.98
C ASN A 704 33.59 20.99 -4.81
N ALA A 705 32.81 20.42 -5.73
CA ALA A 705 31.83 21.14 -6.54
C ALA A 705 30.44 20.50 -6.35
N LEU A 706 29.43 21.30 -5.99
CA LEU A 706 28.02 20.91 -6.06
C LEU A 706 27.41 21.49 -7.32
N THR A 707 26.95 20.63 -8.23
CA THR A 707 26.36 21.02 -9.51
C THR A 707 24.88 20.65 -9.56
N SER A 708 24.07 21.54 -10.12
CA SER A 708 22.71 21.22 -10.58
C SER A 708 22.67 21.20 -12.10
N SER A 709 22.16 20.11 -12.68
CA SER A 709 21.95 19.97 -14.12
C SER A 709 20.55 19.46 -14.44
N ASN A 710 19.95 19.95 -15.52
CA ASN A 710 18.62 19.52 -15.95
C ASN A 710 18.64 18.06 -16.47
N LEU A 711 17.83 17.19 -15.88
CA LEU A 711 17.60 15.82 -16.37
C LEU A 711 16.51 15.76 -17.45
N CYS A 712 15.68 16.79 -17.58
CA CYS A 712 14.70 16.91 -18.67
C CYS A 712 14.81 18.27 -19.39
N PRO A 713 15.74 18.42 -20.35
CA PRO A 713 15.88 19.66 -21.14
C PRO A 713 14.64 20.05 -21.95
N ASP A 714 13.81 19.07 -22.32
CA ASP A 714 12.60 19.28 -23.12
C ASP A 714 11.35 19.59 -22.27
N CYS A 715 11.49 19.60 -20.93
CA CYS A 715 10.42 19.93 -20.00
C CYS A 715 10.37 21.43 -19.71
N ASN A 716 9.17 22.00 -19.61
CA ASN A 716 8.97 23.44 -19.47
C ASN A 716 8.13 23.75 -18.23
N PHE A 717 8.78 24.14 -17.13
CA PHE A 717 8.09 24.60 -15.92
C PHE A 717 8.88 25.70 -15.24
N LEU A 718 8.19 26.72 -14.75
CA LEU A 718 8.79 27.85 -14.06
C LEU A 718 8.46 27.75 -12.57
N THR A 719 9.50 27.76 -11.73
CA THR A 719 9.32 27.80 -10.28
C THR A 719 9.87 29.11 -9.71
N SER A 720 9.17 29.66 -8.73
CA SER A 720 9.68 30.75 -7.90
C SER A 720 10.58 30.27 -6.76
N SER A 721 10.64 28.95 -6.53
CA SER A 721 11.46 28.35 -5.49
C SER A 721 12.95 28.50 -5.81
N TRP A 722 13.75 28.76 -4.78
CA TRP A 722 15.22 28.88 -4.87
C TRP A 722 15.91 28.03 -3.81
N ILE A 723 17.24 27.86 -3.91
CA ILE A 723 18.03 27.23 -2.85
C ILE A 723 18.45 28.31 -1.84
N GLU A 724 17.87 28.28 -0.64
CA GLU A 724 18.19 29.27 0.40
C GLU A 724 19.34 28.85 1.30
N LYS A 725 19.63 27.55 1.38
CA LYS A 725 20.63 27.00 2.30
C LYS A 725 21.14 25.66 1.78
N VAL A 726 22.42 25.41 2.03
CA VAL A 726 23.08 24.14 1.72
C VAL A 726 23.87 23.71 2.96
N LEU A 727 23.62 22.52 3.48
CA LEU A 727 24.38 21.91 4.56
C LEU A 727 25.18 20.74 4.02
N ILE A 728 26.47 20.70 4.31
CA ILE A 728 27.38 19.63 3.90
C ILE A 728 27.94 18.95 5.15
N LEU A 729 27.49 17.72 5.39
CA LEU A 729 27.87 16.90 6.53
C LEU A 729 29.20 16.18 6.24
N GLY A 730 30.09 16.18 7.23
CA GLY A 730 31.44 15.59 7.10
C GLY A 730 32.38 16.40 6.19
N ALA A 731 32.09 17.67 5.93
CA ALA A 731 32.89 18.53 5.08
C ALA A 731 34.19 18.98 5.76
N SER A 732 35.19 19.35 4.95
CA SER A 732 36.33 20.14 5.42
C SER A 732 36.04 21.63 5.27
N LYS A 733 36.64 22.47 6.13
CA LYS A 733 36.48 23.93 6.06
C LYS A 733 37.09 24.47 4.76
N PRO A 734 36.31 25.10 3.86
CA PRO A 734 36.85 25.75 2.68
C PRO A 734 37.51 27.08 3.06
N SER A 735 38.43 27.56 2.22
CA SER A 735 38.98 28.92 2.28
C SER A 735 38.00 29.94 1.70
N LYS A 736 37.26 29.57 0.64
CA LYS A 736 36.19 30.36 0.04
C LYS A 736 35.19 29.47 -0.70
N VAL A 737 33.98 29.97 -0.88
CA VAL A 737 32.93 29.32 -1.68
C VAL A 737 32.49 30.28 -2.79
N LEU A 738 32.40 29.77 -4.02
CA LEU A 738 32.01 30.53 -5.20
C LEU A 738 30.78 29.90 -5.86
N LEU A 739 29.76 30.69 -6.13
CA LEU A 739 28.65 30.33 -7.00
C LEU A 739 28.96 30.74 -8.44
N LYS A 740 28.94 29.77 -9.35
CA LYS A 740 28.99 29.95 -10.79
C LYS A 740 27.61 29.74 -11.40
N MET A 741 27.09 30.80 -12.04
CA MET A 741 25.80 30.80 -12.74
C MET A 741 25.87 31.80 -13.89
N ASP A 742 25.36 31.44 -15.07
CA ASP A 742 25.36 32.28 -16.29
C ASP A 742 26.75 32.88 -16.64
N GLY A 743 27.82 32.10 -16.43
CA GLY A 743 29.19 32.53 -16.70
C GLY A 743 29.77 33.55 -15.71
N LYS A 744 29.04 33.91 -14.64
CA LYS A 744 29.51 34.78 -13.56
C LYS A 744 29.88 33.97 -12.32
N GLU A 745 30.91 34.40 -11.60
CA GLU A 745 31.30 33.85 -10.30
C GLU A 745 31.03 34.87 -9.20
N THR A 746 30.36 34.45 -8.13
CA THR A 746 30.02 35.30 -6.98
C THR A 746 30.39 34.59 -5.68
N PRO A 747 30.98 35.29 -4.69
CA PRO A 747 31.29 34.70 -3.40
C PRO A 747 30.00 34.37 -2.63
N VAL A 748 30.02 33.24 -1.91
CA VAL A 748 28.93 32.80 -1.03
C VAL A 748 29.45 32.70 0.40
N ASP A 749 28.72 33.32 1.33
CA ASP A 749 29.05 33.26 2.75
C ASP A 749 28.77 31.88 3.33
N PHE A 750 29.64 31.44 4.24
CA PHE A 750 29.52 30.15 4.89
C PHE A 750 29.91 30.19 6.37
N GLU A 751 29.36 29.24 7.12
CA GLU A 751 29.73 28.92 8.50
C GLU A 751 30.22 27.48 8.55
N PHE A 752 31.24 27.21 9.35
CA PHE A 752 31.76 25.86 9.53
C PHE A 752 31.80 25.50 11.01
N ASP A 753 31.02 24.49 11.38
CA ASP A 753 31.08 23.88 12.71
C ASP A 753 32.19 22.83 12.73
N THR A 754 33.26 23.10 13.48
CA THR A 754 34.41 22.19 13.57
C THR A 754 34.11 20.95 14.42
N SER A 755 33.19 21.05 15.38
CA SER A 755 32.85 19.93 16.26
C SER A 755 32.04 18.86 15.53
N MET A 756 31.14 19.27 14.64
CA MET A 756 30.29 18.36 13.86
C MET A 756 30.82 18.13 12.43
N SER A 757 31.84 18.88 12.00
CA SER A 757 32.32 18.91 10.61
C SER A 757 31.19 19.24 9.61
N VAL A 758 30.39 20.26 9.93
CA VAL A 758 29.24 20.69 9.12
C VAL A 758 29.53 22.06 8.52
N LEU A 759 29.47 22.14 7.18
CA LEU A 759 29.55 23.39 6.43
C LEU A 759 28.15 23.87 6.07
N THR A 760 27.78 25.09 6.45
CA THR A 760 26.51 25.71 6.11
C THR A 760 26.74 26.89 5.18
N LEU A 761 26.23 26.81 3.95
CA LEU A 761 26.20 27.93 3.00
C LEU A 761 24.88 28.69 3.18
N ARG A 762 24.94 29.98 3.50
CA ARG A 762 23.75 30.79 3.76
C ARG A 762 23.39 31.64 2.54
N LYS A 763 22.09 31.62 2.19
CA LYS A 763 21.49 32.39 1.09
C LYS A 763 22.24 32.29 -0.25
N PRO A 764 22.50 31.09 -0.79
CA PRO A 764 23.09 30.97 -2.12
C PRO A 764 22.20 31.62 -3.20
N GLY A 765 20.87 31.51 -3.10
CA GLY A 765 19.91 32.31 -3.87
C GLY A 765 19.70 31.89 -5.33
N MET A 766 20.26 30.76 -5.77
CA MET A 766 20.01 30.19 -7.11
C MET A 766 18.57 29.68 -7.24
N ASN A 767 17.95 29.90 -8.39
CA ASN A 767 16.66 29.29 -8.72
C ASN A 767 16.78 27.76 -8.71
N ALA A 768 15.79 27.07 -8.13
CA ALA A 768 15.83 25.61 -7.99
C ALA A 768 15.71 24.87 -9.34
N GLY A 769 15.20 25.52 -10.37
CA GLY A 769 15.07 25.00 -11.73
C GLY A 769 16.27 25.25 -12.65
N ALA A 770 17.24 26.07 -12.23
CA ALA A 770 18.35 26.51 -13.07
C ALA A 770 19.61 25.64 -12.91
N ASP A 771 20.48 25.68 -13.93
CA ASP A 771 21.83 25.12 -13.86
C ASP A 771 22.73 26.06 -13.05
N TRP A 772 23.50 25.50 -12.12
CA TRP A 772 24.45 26.24 -11.28
C TRP A 772 25.54 25.32 -10.74
N THR A 773 26.67 25.91 -10.33
CA THR A 773 27.75 25.20 -9.65
C THR A 773 28.23 25.99 -8.42
N LEU A 774 28.27 25.33 -7.27
CA LEU A 774 28.93 25.84 -6.06
C LEU A 774 30.31 25.18 -5.93
N LEU A 775 31.38 25.98 -5.95
CA LEU A 775 32.77 25.54 -5.84
C LEU A 775 33.30 25.86 -4.44
N LEU A 776 33.80 24.85 -3.74
CA LEU A 776 34.48 24.97 -2.46
C LEU A 776 35.99 24.93 -2.71
N GLN A 777 36.71 26.00 -2.37
CA GLN A 777 38.15 26.14 -2.62
C GLN A 777 38.95 26.17 -1.34
#